data_AF-W6MH31-F1
#
_entry.id   AF-W6MH31-F1
#
_cell.length_a   1.000
_cell.length_b   1.000
_cell.length_c   1.000
_cell.angle_alpha   90.00
_cell.angle_beta   90.00
_cell.angle_gamma   90.00
#
_symmetry.space_group_name_H-M   'P 1'
#
loop_
_entity.id
_entity.type
_entity.pdbx_description
1 polymer ?
#
loop_
_entity_poly.entity_id
_entity_poly.type
_entity_poly.pdbx_seq_one_letter_code
_entity_poly.pdbx_strand_id
1 'polypeptide(L)'
;MLTRFSDTPIKLEQSLPVVSLELPSSTTTVIRKSSLGYQSLLRSKEEDSSENLLIRFESGLTSYGKILDIKSECIFQQLSLRVLRDQKTIVFTPLALSNNFGYKYQTLSFKFPGKIQNRCVTISESFEAKDLTVTVDVLLTNNVLVTLLLRPQFFIQDEFDVTTSSFYQWCGYSQPYSFDLRPPLFSYSSSSQTVVFVLKDGGILRLDRDDALSTTQLVQPFSDTSYLKALKSKWFGKSTISLPENVDPSHTAIENVSTASQISCLVHDDFMITLSIDKILRVWSLHSNSVLIEKSLNDELSQDLWGLHLNVSPSDLVTLLPNAEDGYNIALYLPLAQQGLFKVYSLNLQRDNLTSRVVGAEVGPLLMDTNLESANLTSSDTWLFHSSQVVKTSLSGQKLRVFVAWVFNNSRLIQVFDVNLKVSSILSYEVASNDNIEDLLDTHESFETEEAIDSFYSRKLRVKFDQNILTTVIPVFEQRHNLDLLENGQTSVELSSSSDSLSISLIRLIKRSVVKDQNALYLSNLKSQWRRFYSICTELSKKTQQVVVFSMNTGGKFGLLMKSQDYSVIKSAMCFEIMKYSNKIVLRDLPGGVTSQAVEEMVRLLHAFGSSFSSDTLKAVKLGLMNDYTSEASTSWEERMNSIFESSMSAHVTQEVGNALLEGLGKVDNVLQVIEYITTAPQVHLGGFRPIKNTPIGEYGISTLVASVETQIELQSELIFQLLLIVLSVDVNDAMVKIYSKLLKFYAKCHLALATLRLGFKENGELEEDDVLKPSQLMFTAIIKRLNDDGVLVTSSKMNKVTEYFVDFVIYQEEYAFAAVSWLLKANQAGVILNDFVQFLPKESPVSALLEGLIYMEVGEGTKAFEVLRKNSSSIAKYSTTILETRSLEPIQNLSKFKLLGVGSETLYFINLANLFDENGLTNIALKLSLSSITCPHTDDELIKYGHNQQWQFFKLSLKTTEFQMAYHAILNINRKYRSECLQMFILKLFETDQANLLTSFSNADDIDTVHKIIYDLAESSPVLESLKYYKVCYSWRVNYGDYRGACESLYRFISRIQDRRSNAVSTQKLSKNNIILAELYLIIMNLLCTLSEEDDRWILSFALKAGEPNRLKSLAELKTEYKAVLRSMKEVLP
;
A
#
# COMPACT_ATOMS: atom_id res chain seq x y z
N MET A 1 30.17 -16.93 9.09
CA MET A 1 29.51 -16.24 7.96
C MET A 1 29.28 -14.78 8.35
N LEU A 2 29.80 -13.83 7.57
CA LEU A 2 29.53 -12.40 7.74
C LEU A 2 28.44 -12.01 6.73
N THR A 3 27.21 -11.82 7.20
CA THR A 3 26.07 -11.44 6.36
C THR A 3 26.08 -9.92 6.21
N ARG A 4 26.66 -9.42 5.11
CA ARG A 4 26.76 -7.98 4.81
C ARG A 4 25.81 -7.52 3.71
N PHE A 5 25.14 -8.45 3.04
CA PHE A 5 24.13 -8.16 2.03
C PHE A 5 22.85 -8.90 2.39
N SER A 6 21.72 -8.25 2.16
CA SER A 6 20.38 -8.83 2.29
C SER A 6 19.70 -8.89 0.93
N ASP A 7 18.91 -9.94 0.76
CA ASP A 7 18.05 -10.19 -0.39
C ASP A 7 16.61 -9.86 0.02
N THR A 8 16.08 -8.76 -0.48
CA THR A 8 14.74 -8.28 -0.13
C THR A 8 13.81 -8.47 -1.33
N PRO A 9 12.83 -9.41 -1.26
CA PRO A 9 11.88 -9.61 -2.35
C PRO A 9 10.98 -8.38 -2.52
N ILE A 10 10.65 -8.03 -3.77
CA ILE A 10 9.78 -6.90 -4.09
C ILE A 10 8.69 -7.31 -5.10
N LYS A 11 7.49 -6.75 -4.93
CA LYS A 11 6.35 -6.95 -5.84
C LYS A 11 6.23 -5.73 -6.76
N LEU A 12 6.69 -5.85 -8.02
CA LEU A 12 6.71 -4.74 -8.98
C LEU A 12 5.76 -4.92 -10.16
N GLU A 13 5.61 -6.13 -10.71
CA GLU A 13 4.77 -6.34 -11.91
C GLU A 13 3.29 -6.02 -11.67
N GLN A 14 2.82 -6.09 -10.42
CA GLN A 14 1.45 -5.71 -10.05
C GLN A 14 1.26 -4.19 -10.00
N SER A 15 2.33 -3.39 -9.89
CA SER A 15 2.20 -1.94 -9.67
C SER A 15 1.88 -1.20 -10.97
N LEU A 16 2.63 -1.49 -12.05
CA LEU A 16 2.55 -0.77 -13.33
C LEU A 16 1.51 -1.39 -14.27
N PRO A 17 0.70 -0.58 -14.98
CA PRO A 17 -0.16 -1.10 -16.05
C PRO A 17 0.67 -1.63 -17.22
N VAL A 18 0.18 -2.70 -17.86
CA VAL A 18 0.83 -3.34 -19.01
C VAL A 18 0.10 -2.97 -20.29
N VAL A 19 0.81 -2.45 -21.27
CA VAL A 19 0.32 -2.22 -22.63
C VAL A 19 0.86 -3.29 -23.55
N SER A 20 -0.03 -4.14 -24.05
CA SER A 20 0.31 -5.23 -24.98
C SER A 20 0.11 -4.82 -26.43
N LEU A 21 1.13 -5.05 -27.25
CA LEU A 21 1.18 -4.75 -28.68
C LEU A 21 1.46 -6.04 -29.46
N GLU A 22 0.55 -6.41 -30.35
CA GLU A 22 0.78 -7.50 -31.29
C GLU A 22 1.42 -6.97 -32.58
N LEU A 23 2.59 -7.50 -32.92
CA LEU A 23 3.31 -7.11 -34.13
C LEU A 23 2.74 -7.81 -35.38
N PRO A 24 2.80 -7.19 -36.58
CA PRO A 24 2.17 -7.76 -37.77
C PRO A 24 2.73 -9.12 -38.20
N SER A 25 1.85 -10.07 -38.49
CA SER A 25 2.21 -11.45 -38.88
C SER A 25 2.78 -11.59 -40.29
N SER A 26 2.43 -10.68 -41.20
CA SER A 26 2.87 -10.71 -42.60
C SER A 26 4.28 -10.13 -42.75
N THR A 27 5.30 -10.90 -42.39
CA THR A 27 6.71 -10.45 -42.40
C THR A 27 7.15 -9.90 -43.76
N THR A 28 6.73 -10.53 -44.87
CA THR A 28 7.10 -10.14 -46.24
C THR A 28 6.53 -8.79 -46.66
N THR A 29 5.32 -8.43 -46.21
CA THR A 29 4.71 -7.13 -46.50
C THR A 29 5.37 -6.03 -45.67
N VAL A 30 5.69 -6.33 -44.40
CA VAL A 30 6.36 -5.39 -43.50
C VAL A 30 7.78 -5.06 -43.97
N ILE A 31 8.56 -6.07 -44.39
CA ILE A 31 9.92 -5.88 -44.93
C ILE A 31 9.88 -4.96 -46.17
N ARG A 32 8.83 -5.04 -46.99
CA ARG A 32 8.63 -4.19 -48.17
C ARG A 32 8.07 -2.80 -47.87
N LYS A 33 7.86 -2.45 -46.60
CA LYS A 33 7.26 -1.18 -46.13
C LYS A 33 5.92 -0.83 -46.82
N SER A 34 5.07 -1.83 -47.08
CA SER A 34 3.72 -1.59 -47.64
C SER A 34 2.76 -1.00 -46.60
N SER A 35 1.73 -0.24 -47.02
CA SER A 35 0.72 0.32 -46.12
C SER A 35 0.04 -0.74 -45.26
N LEU A 36 0.09 -0.56 -43.94
CA LEU A 36 -0.54 -1.44 -42.97
C LEU A 36 -2.03 -1.10 -42.81
N GLY A 37 -2.91 -2.11 -42.74
CA GLY A 37 -4.34 -1.92 -42.49
C GLY A 37 -4.64 -1.50 -41.05
N TYR A 38 -5.79 -0.87 -40.81
CA TYR A 38 -6.17 -0.35 -39.47
C TYR A 38 -6.20 -1.42 -38.36
N GLN A 39 -6.38 -2.70 -38.71
CA GLN A 39 -6.40 -3.82 -37.76
C GLN A 39 -5.04 -4.51 -37.57
N SER A 40 -3.94 -4.03 -38.15
CA SER A 40 -2.65 -4.74 -38.12
C SER A 40 -1.88 -4.62 -36.81
N LEU A 41 -2.21 -3.64 -35.96
CA LEU A 41 -1.69 -3.45 -34.61
C LEU A 41 -2.89 -3.52 -33.66
N LEU A 42 -3.17 -4.70 -33.13
CA LEU A 42 -4.22 -4.86 -32.13
C LEU A 42 -3.62 -4.55 -30.76
N ARG A 43 -4.23 -3.61 -30.04
CA ARG A 43 -4.17 -3.63 -28.57
C ARG A 43 -5.04 -4.81 -28.17
N SER A 44 -4.42 -5.94 -27.82
CA SER A 44 -5.19 -7.09 -27.38
C SER A 44 -5.92 -6.70 -26.09
N LYS A 45 -7.26 -6.76 -26.11
CA LYS A 45 -8.00 -7.10 -24.90
C LYS A 45 -7.75 -8.59 -24.67
N GLU A 46 -7.42 -8.98 -23.46
CA GLU A 46 -7.27 -10.40 -23.11
C GLU A 46 -8.59 -11.11 -23.43
N GLU A 47 -8.64 -11.81 -24.56
CA GLU A 47 -9.74 -12.72 -24.86
C GLU A 47 -9.46 -14.05 -24.17
N ASP A 48 -10.38 -14.45 -23.29
CA ASP A 48 -10.42 -15.73 -22.59
C ASP A 48 -10.61 -16.87 -23.61
N SER A 49 -9.51 -17.31 -24.20
CA SER A 49 -9.46 -18.59 -24.91
C SER A 49 -9.33 -19.73 -23.90
N SER A 50 -10.00 -20.84 -24.22
CA SER A 50 -10.05 -22.10 -23.47
C SER A 50 -8.71 -22.86 -23.46
N GLU A 51 -7.59 -22.18 -23.25
CA GLU A 51 -6.30 -22.80 -22.97
C GLU A 51 -6.20 -23.16 -21.48
N ASN A 52 -5.53 -24.27 -21.18
CA ASN A 52 -5.29 -24.70 -19.80
C ASN A 52 -4.53 -23.58 -19.05
N LEU A 53 -5.15 -23.00 -18.02
CA LEU A 53 -4.61 -21.84 -17.28
C LEU A 53 -3.21 -22.09 -16.71
N LEU A 54 -2.85 -23.34 -16.40
CA LEU A 54 -1.49 -23.71 -16.00
C LEU A 54 -0.48 -23.50 -17.13
N ILE A 55 -0.86 -23.82 -18.37
CA ILE A 55 0.00 -23.60 -19.55
C ILE A 55 0.14 -22.10 -19.79
N ARG A 56 -0.94 -21.31 -19.67
CA ARG A 56 -0.88 -19.84 -19.76
C ARG A 56 0.05 -19.26 -18.68
N PHE A 57 -0.08 -19.70 -17.43
CA PHE A 57 0.81 -19.31 -16.33
C PHE A 57 2.27 -19.66 -16.62
N GLU A 58 2.56 -20.91 -17.01
CA GLU A 58 3.93 -21.32 -17.33
C GLU A 58 4.51 -20.59 -18.53
N SER A 59 3.69 -20.30 -19.54
CA SER A 59 4.09 -19.54 -20.73
C SER A 59 4.41 -18.07 -20.41
N GLY A 60 3.75 -17.51 -19.39
CA GLY A 60 3.96 -16.15 -18.89
C GLY A 60 5.19 -15.97 -18.00
N LEU A 61 5.85 -17.06 -17.57
CA LEU A 61 7.11 -16.97 -16.81
C LEU A 61 8.25 -16.51 -17.71
N THR A 62 9.23 -15.81 -17.13
CA THR A 62 10.44 -15.40 -17.83
C THR A 62 11.33 -16.61 -18.13
N SER A 63 11.87 -16.68 -19.35
CA SER A 63 12.85 -17.67 -19.78
C SER A 63 14.29 -17.16 -19.67
N TYR A 64 14.53 -15.95 -20.17
CA TYR A 64 15.78 -15.20 -20.00
C TYR A 64 15.48 -13.70 -20.08
N GLY A 65 16.40 -12.87 -19.60
CA GLY A 65 16.23 -11.42 -19.58
C GLY A 65 17.54 -10.66 -19.49
N LYS A 66 17.45 -9.34 -19.43
CA LYS A 66 18.59 -8.44 -19.22
C LYS A 66 18.14 -7.20 -18.46
N ILE A 67 19.02 -6.64 -17.65
CA ILE A 67 18.81 -5.36 -16.97
C ILE A 67 19.82 -4.37 -17.56
N LEU A 68 19.33 -3.24 -18.05
CA LEU A 68 20.15 -2.16 -18.60
C LEU A 68 20.19 -0.99 -17.62
N ASP A 69 21.38 -0.58 -17.21
CA ASP A 69 21.61 0.69 -16.53
C ASP A 69 21.63 1.81 -17.58
N ILE A 70 20.72 2.77 -17.46
CA ILE A 70 20.64 3.89 -18.41
C ILE A 70 21.46 5.07 -17.86
N LYS A 71 22.19 5.76 -18.74
CA LYS A 71 22.98 6.94 -18.36
C LYS A 71 22.12 8.04 -17.75
N SER A 72 22.77 8.89 -16.94
CA SER A 72 22.21 9.79 -15.92
C SER A 72 21.19 10.87 -16.35
N GLU A 73 20.75 10.92 -17.60
CA GLU A 73 19.83 11.94 -18.13
C GLU A 73 18.43 11.40 -18.47
N CYS A 74 18.14 10.12 -18.23
CA CYS A 74 16.83 9.52 -18.50
C CYS A 74 15.83 9.71 -17.34
N ILE A 75 14.54 9.70 -17.66
CA ILE A 75 13.41 9.78 -16.71
C ILE A 75 13.36 8.60 -15.71
N PHE A 76 13.94 7.44 -16.06
CA PHE A 76 14.13 6.28 -15.18
C PHE A 76 15.58 5.76 -15.24
N GLN A 77 16.06 5.12 -14.17
CA GLN A 77 17.48 4.76 -14.03
C GLN A 77 17.84 3.43 -14.71
N GLN A 78 16.91 2.46 -14.73
CA GLN A 78 17.17 1.14 -15.31
C GLN A 78 15.98 0.68 -16.15
N LEU A 79 16.26 -0.16 -17.15
CA LEU A 79 15.24 -0.84 -17.96
C LEU A 79 15.40 -2.35 -17.84
N SER A 80 14.32 -3.02 -17.46
CA SER A 80 14.26 -4.47 -17.43
C SER A 80 13.68 -5.01 -18.73
N LEU A 81 14.32 -6.04 -19.30
CA LEU A 81 13.87 -6.79 -20.47
C LEU A 81 13.66 -8.24 -20.08
N ARG A 82 12.46 -8.77 -20.33
CA ARG A 82 12.08 -10.17 -20.08
C ARG A 82 11.59 -10.83 -21.35
N VAL A 83 12.11 -12.00 -21.68
CA VAL A 83 11.58 -12.86 -22.75
C VAL A 83 10.79 -14.00 -22.10
N LEU A 84 9.51 -14.11 -22.40
CA LEU A 84 8.64 -15.10 -21.76
C LEU A 84 8.90 -16.53 -22.31
N ARG A 85 8.46 -17.55 -21.58
CA ARG A 85 8.65 -18.97 -21.95
C ARG A 85 7.85 -19.38 -23.18
N ASP A 86 6.83 -18.61 -23.57
CA ASP A 86 6.17 -18.73 -24.87
C ASP A 86 7.12 -18.53 -26.07
N GLN A 87 8.31 -17.93 -25.82
CA GLN A 87 9.30 -17.52 -26.80
C GLN A 87 8.71 -16.62 -27.89
N LYS A 88 7.66 -15.88 -27.60
CA LYS A 88 7.03 -14.95 -28.55
C LYS A 88 6.83 -13.58 -27.97
N THR A 89 6.89 -13.44 -26.65
CA THR A 89 6.59 -12.18 -25.98
C THR A 89 7.82 -11.62 -25.29
N ILE A 90 8.07 -10.32 -25.47
CA ILE A 90 9.09 -9.56 -24.74
C ILE A 90 8.41 -8.45 -23.93
N VAL A 91 8.74 -8.37 -22.65
CA VAL A 91 8.22 -7.38 -21.71
C VAL A 91 9.33 -6.43 -21.29
N PHE A 92 9.05 -5.13 -21.37
CA PHE A 92 9.93 -4.04 -20.97
C PHE A 92 9.33 -3.28 -19.78
N THR A 93 10.05 -3.25 -18.66
CA THR A 93 9.61 -2.59 -17.44
C THR A 93 10.59 -1.47 -17.05
N PRO A 94 10.14 -0.20 -17.01
CA PRO A 94 10.98 0.91 -16.55
C PRO A 94 11.13 0.85 -15.02
N LEU A 95 12.37 0.99 -14.53
CA LEU A 95 12.69 0.91 -13.11
C LEU A 95 13.17 2.27 -12.62
N ALA A 96 12.30 2.94 -11.86
CA ALA A 96 12.55 4.26 -11.29
C ALA A 96 12.53 4.21 -9.75
N LEU A 97 13.68 4.40 -9.10
CA LEU A 97 13.77 4.55 -7.64
C LEU A 97 13.17 5.89 -7.19
N SER A 98 13.52 6.96 -7.90
CA SER A 98 12.96 8.30 -7.73
C SER A 98 12.31 8.74 -9.03
N ASN A 99 11.23 9.52 -8.92
CA ASN A 99 10.44 10.04 -10.03
C ASN A 99 10.37 11.56 -9.95
N ASN A 100 11.47 12.23 -10.29
CA ASN A 100 11.61 13.68 -10.15
C ASN A 100 10.54 14.50 -10.89
N PHE A 101 9.94 13.93 -11.93
CA PHE A 101 8.96 14.59 -12.78
C PHE A 101 7.51 14.21 -12.47
N GLY A 102 7.28 13.24 -11.59
CA GLY A 102 5.93 12.79 -11.23
C GLY A 102 5.19 12.04 -12.35
N TYR A 103 5.91 11.49 -13.35
CA TYR A 103 5.29 10.75 -14.45
C TYR A 103 4.67 9.43 -14.00
N LYS A 104 3.54 9.05 -14.60
CA LYS A 104 2.96 7.71 -14.43
C LYS A 104 3.57 6.77 -15.46
N TYR A 105 4.34 5.80 -14.99
CA TYR A 105 5.00 4.83 -15.85
C TYR A 105 4.08 3.68 -16.24
N GLN A 106 4.43 2.97 -17.32
CA GLN A 106 3.76 1.75 -17.77
C GLN A 106 4.79 0.73 -18.29
N THR A 107 4.40 -0.54 -18.27
CA THR A 107 5.15 -1.66 -18.85
C THR A 107 4.70 -1.89 -20.29
N LEU A 108 5.64 -2.18 -21.20
CA LEU A 108 5.34 -2.47 -22.59
C LEU A 108 5.56 -3.96 -22.87
N SER A 109 4.58 -4.62 -23.47
CA SER A 109 4.66 -6.03 -23.88
C SER A 109 4.51 -6.13 -25.40
N PHE A 110 5.49 -6.74 -26.06
CA PHE A 110 5.49 -6.94 -27.52
C PHE A 110 5.37 -8.42 -27.84
N LYS A 111 4.33 -8.78 -28.58
CA LYS A 111 4.11 -10.14 -29.08
C LYS A 111 4.55 -10.24 -30.53
N PHE A 112 5.55 -11.08 -30.77
CA PHE A 112 6.20 -11.27 -32.06
C PHE A 112 5.44 -12.29 -32.92
N PRO A 113 5.52 -12.16 -34.26
CA PRO A 113 4.76 -13.02 -35.18
C PRO A 113 5.31 -14.46 -35.28
N GLY A 114 6.56 -14.67 -34.85
CA GLY A 114 7.24 -15.96 -34.82
C GLY A 114 7.92 -16.19 -33.47
N LYS A 115 8.43 -17.41 -33.27
CA LYS A 115 9.24 -17.71 -32.08
C LYS A 115 10.56 -16.96 -32.15
N ILE A 116 10.99 -16.42 -31.02
CA ILE A 116 12.25 -15.74 -30.80
C ILE A 116 13.34 -16.81 -30.71
N GLN A 117 14.40 -16.63 -31.49
CA GLN A 117 15.58 -17.49 -31.43
C GLN A 117 16.25 -17.33 -30.05
N ASN A 118 16.52 -18.46 -29.39
CA ASN A 118 17.01 -18.46 -28.02
C ASN A 118 18.27 -17.58 -27.86
N ARG A 119 18.28 -16.70 -26.85
CA ARG A 119 19.37 -15.76 -26.52
C ARG A 119 19.83 -14.87 -27.69
N CYS A 120 18.97 -14.66 -28.69
CA CYS A 120 19.24 -13.75 -29.81
C CYS A 120 18.43 -12.46 -29.70
N VAL A 121 18.48 -11.85 -28.51
CA VAL A 121 17.88 -10.54 -28.23
C VAL A 121 18.98 -9.63 -27.70
N THR A 122 19.19 -8.48 -28.34
CA THR A 122 20.22 -7.50 -27.95
C THR A 122 19.60 -6.16 -27.65
N ILE A 123 20.31 -5.36 -26.84
CA ILE A 123 19.88 -4.04 -26.43
C ILE A 123 21.07 -3.09 -26.43
N SER A 124 20.92 -1.94 -27.08
CA SER A 124 21.93 -0.89 -27.15
C SER A 124 21.29 0.48 -26.95
N GLU A 125 21.97 1.34 -26.22
CA GLU A 125 21.61 2.76 -26.11
C GLU A 125 22.28 3.58 -27.22
N SER A 126 21.54 4.54 -27.76
CA SER A 126 22.03 5.54 -28.70
C SER A 126 21.58 6.94 -28.29
N PHE A 127 22.48 7.92 -28.44
CA PHE A 127 22.21 9.34 -28.19
C PHE A 127 22.27 10.06 -29.53
N GLU A 128 21.13 10.13 -30.21
CA GLU A 128 21.01 10.89 -31.45
C GLU A 128 20.33 12.22 -31.16
N ALA A 129 20.91 13.33 -31.63
CA ALA A 129 20.35 14.68 -31.46
C ALA A 129 19.96 15.10 -30.02
N LYS A 130 20.58 14.48 -29.00
CA LYS A 130 20.29 14.62 -27.55
C LYS A 130 19.05 13.88 -27.03
N ASP A 131 18.39 13.08 -27.87
CA ASP A 131 17.33 12.18 -27.43
C ASP A 131 17.90 10.77 -27.21
N LEU A 132 17.69 10.24 -26.01
CA LEU A 132 18.03 8.85 -25.69
C LEU A 132 17.06 7.92 -26.43
N THR A 133 17.61 6.98 -27.18
CA THR A 133 16.85 5.91 -27.82
C THR A 133 17.44 4.55 -27.42
N VAL A 134 16.56 3.60 -27.15
CA VAL A 134 16.93 2.22 -26.83
C VAL A 134 16.59 1.36 -28.04
N THR A 135 17.63 0.85 -28.70
CA THR A 135 17.48 -0.07 -29.83
C THR A 135 17.49 -1.50 -29.31
N VAL A 136 16.49 -2.29 -29.72
CA VAL A 136 16.37 -3.71 -29.39
C VAL A 136 16.32 -4.50 -30.69
N ASP A 137 17.22 -5.46 -30.86
CA ASP A 137 17.21 -6.36 -32.00
C ASP A 137 16.81 -7.76 -31.57
N VAL A 138 15.87 -8.37 -32.31
CA VAL A 138 15.25 -9.66 -31.99
C VAL A 138 15.30 -10.53 -33.23
N LEU A 139 16.07 -11.61 -33.17
CA LEU A 139 16.10 -12.61 -34.25
C LEU A 139 15.00 -13.66 -34.03
N LEU A 140 14.17 -13.87 -35.04
CA LEU A 140 13.14 -14.91 -35.04
C LEU A 140 13.66 -16.21 -35.66
N THR A 141 13.02 -17.34 -35.34
CA THR A 141 13.39 -18.67 -35.86
C THR A 141 13.25 -18.81 -37.38
N ASN A 142 12.51 -17.90 -38.02
CA ASN A 142 12.38 -17.81 -39.48
C ASN A 142 13.42 -16.88 -40.12
N ASN A 143 14.52 -16.56 -39.41
CA ASN A 143 15.63 -15.71 -39.84
C ASN A 143 15.26 -14.22 -40.06
N VAL A 144 14.07 -13.79 -39.62
CA VAL A 144 13.69 -12.37 -39.63
C VAL A 144 14.29 -11.68 -38.43
N LEU A 145 15.02 -10.59 -38.66
CA LEU A 145 15.51 -9.67 -37.64
C LEU A 145 14.47 -8.55 -37.46
N VAL A 146 13.90 -8.47 -36.27
CA VAL A 146 12.98 -7.39 -35.88
C VAL A 146 13.74 -6.41 -35.00
N THR A 147 13.79 -5.14 -35.41
CA THR A 147 14.40 -4.06 -34.65
C THR A 147 13.33 -3.15 -34.09
N LEU A 148 13.39 -2.87 -32.79
CA LEU A 148 12.56 -1.91 -32.07
C LEU A 148 13.40 -0.72 -31.63
N LEU A 149 12.92 0.50 -31.89
CA LEU A 149 13.51 1.74 -31.44
C LEU A 149 12.58 2.35 -30.38
N LEU A 150 12.89 2.09 -29.10
CA LEU A 150 12.07 2.50 -27.97
C LEU A 150 12.56 3.86 -27.44
N ARG A 151 11.65 4.83 -27.37
CA ARG A 151 11.92 6.13 -26.74
C ARG A 151 11.46 6.10 -25.28
N PRO A 152 12.14 6.79 -24.35
CA PRO A 152 11.71 6.85 -22.95
C PRO A 152 10.25 7.30 -22.76
N GLN A 153 9.73 8.19 -23.62
CA GLN A 153 8.34 8.65 -23.59
C GLN A 153 7.32 7.53 -23.78
N PHE A 154 7.67 6.42 -24.44
CA PHE A 154 6.75 5.29 -24.62
C PHE A 154 6.37 4.62 -23.29
N PHE A 155 7.19 4.82 -22.25
CA PHE A 155 6.93 4.28 -20.93
C PHE A 155 6.08 5.21 -20.06
N ILE A 156 5.64 6.37 -20.56
CA ILE A 156 4.75 7.30 -19.85
C ILE A 156 3.31 7.08 -20.36
N GLN A 157 2.36 6.87 -19.44
CA GLN A 157 0.97 6.57 -19.78
C GLN A 157 0.30 7.64 -20.67
N ASP A 158 0.53 8.92 -20.34
CA ASP A 158 -0.12 10.05 -21.02
C ASP A 158 0.55 10.43 -22.35
N GLU A 159 1.76 9.95 -22.63
CA GLU A 159 2.53 10.26 -23.84
C GLU A 159 2.61 9.09 -24.84
N PHE A 160 2.00 7.95 -24.51
CA PHE A 160 2.06 6.76 -25.35
C PHE A 160 1.09 6.85 -26.55
N ASP A 161 1.60 7.36 -27.67
CA ASP A 161 0.88 7.42 -28.94
C ASP A 161 1.55 6.57 -30.04
N VAL A 162 1.29 5.26 -29.98
CA VAL A 162 1.69 4.31 -31.03
C VAL A 162 0.48 3.99 -31.91
N THR A 163 0.55 4.44 -33.17
CA THR A 163 -0.47 4.23 -34.20
C THR A 163 0.10 3.39 -35.35
N THR A 164 -0.76 2.84 -36.20
CA THR A 164 -0.35 2.14 -37.43
C THR A 164 0.47 3.04 -38.36
N SER A 165 0.21 4.35 -38.36
CA SER A 165 0.97 5.35 -39.12
C SER A 165 2.39 5.56 -38.62
N SER A 166 2.64 5.41 -37.31
CA SER A 166 3.97 5.59 -36.73
C SER A 166 4.80 4.31 -36.67
N PHE A 167 4.25 3.15 -37.04
CA PHE A 167 4.90 1.83 -36.95
C PHE A 167 6.35 1.82 -37.47
N TYR A 168 6.57 2.30 -38.71
CA TYR A 168 7.89 2.29 -39.33
C TYR A 168 8.89 3.30 -38.75
N GLN A 169 8.47 4.14 -37.79
CA GLN A 169 9.33 5.07 -37.07
C GLN A 169 9.99 4.43 -35.84
N TRP A 170 9.44 3.31 -35.35
CA TRP A 170 9.92 2.63 -34.16
C TRP A 170 10.08 1.11 -34.34
N CYS A 171 9.64 0.52 -35.44
CA CYS A 171 9.80 -0.91 -35.73
C CYS A 171 10.24 -1.16 -37.17
N GLY A 172 11.24 -2.03 -37.34
CA GLY A 172 11.80 -2.42 -38.63
C GLY A 172 11.98 -3.93 -38.74
N TYR A 173 11.72 -4.49 -39.93
CA TYR A 173 11.91 -5.92 -40.21
C TYR A 173 12.95 -6.05 -41.32
N SER A 174 13.93 -6.92 -41.12
CA SER A 174 14.94 -7.25 -42.12
C SER A 174 15.26 -8.75 -42.11
N GLN A 175 15.99 -9.21 -43.13
CA GLN A 175 16.48 -10.58 -43.23
C GLN A 175 17.93 -10.56 -43.74
N PRO A 176 18.90 -10.18 -42.88
CA PRO A 176 20.28 -9.91 -43.28
C PRO A 176 21.08 -11.16 -43.67
N TYR A 177 20.75 -12.32 -43.09
CA TYR A 177 21.47 -13.57 -43.28
C TYR A 177 20.52 -14.77 -43.10
N SER A 178 20.75 -15.86 -43.82
CA SER A 178 20.05 -17.14 -43.59
C SER A 178 20.89 -17.98 -42.61
N PHE A 179 20.37 -18.15 -41.39
CA PHE A 179 21.03 -18.92 -40.34
C PHE A 179 20.76 -20.43 -40.42
N ASP A 180 20.12 -20.91 -41.50
CA ASP A 180 19.75 -22.32 -41.67
C ASP A 180 20.99 -23.23 -41.72
N LEU A 181 22.07 -22.75 -42.35
CA LEU A 181 23.34 -23.48 -42.47
C LEU A 181 24.27 -23.30 -41.27
N ARG A 182 24.22 -22.11 -40.68
CA ARG A 182 25.11 -21.68 -39.58
C ARG A 182 24.24 -21.08 -38.48
N PRO A 183 23.65 -21.91 -37.62
CA PRO A 183 22.72 -21.43 -36.60
C PRO A 183 23.44 -20.58 -35.55
N PRO A 184 22.83 -19.47 -35.08
CA PRO A 184 23.38 -18.66 -34.01
C PRO A 184 23.26 -19.38 -32.68
N LEU A 185 24.25 -19.14 -31.82
CA LEU A 185 24.24 -19.53 -30.42
C LEU A 185 23.67 -18.39 -29.55
N PHE A 186 24.12 -17.15 -29.79
CA PHE A 186 23.57 -15.93 -29.19
C PHE A 186 24.01 -14.71 -30.00
N SER A 187 23.43 -13.55 -29.69
CA SER A 187 23.81 -12.26 -30.28
C SER A 187 24.22 -11.24 -29.22
N TYR A 188 25.05 -10.27 -29.62
CA TYR A 188 25.53 -9.19 -28.78
C TYR A 188 25.56 -7.88 -29.57
N SER A 189 24.98 -6.81 -29.04
CA SER A 189 25.01 -5.48 -29.68
C SER A 189 26.21 -4.68 -29.17
N SER A 190 26.99 -4.13 -30.10
CA SER A 190 28.06 -3.17 -29.79
C SER A 190 27.54 -1.73 -29.77
N SER A 191 26.66 -1.40 -30.72
CA SER A 191 26.03 -0.10 -30.88
C SER A 191 24.64 -0.28 -31.53
N SER A 192 23.90 0.81 -31.71
CA SER A 192 22.66 0.78 -32.51
C SER A 192 22.90 0.39 -33.98
N GLN A 193 24.15 0.45 -34.46
CA GLN A 193 24.53 0.16 -35.85
C GLN A 193 25.22 -1.20 -36.03
N THR A 194 25.73 -1.80 -34.96
CA THR A 194 26.54 -3.01 -35.05
C THR A 194 26.06 -4.10 -34.11
N VAL A 195 25.68 -5.25 -34.68
CA VAL A 195 25.27 -6.46 -33.97
C VAL A 195 26.20 -7.61 -34.32
N VAL A 196 26.67 -8.32 -33.31
CA VAL A 196 27.54 -9.50 -33.46
C VAL A 196 26.72 -10.75 -33.19
N PHE A 197 26.80 -11.73 -34.08
CA PHE A 197 26.22 -13.05 -33.91
C PHE A 197 27.33 -14.08 -33.70
N VAL A 198 27.29 -14.76 -32.56
CA VAL A 198 28.14 -15.91 -32.28
C VAL A 198 27.41 -17.15 -32.74
N LEU A 199 28.09 -18.03 -33.48
CA LEU A 199 27.48 -19.19 -34.13
C LEU A 199 27.82 -20.49 -33.38
N LYS A 200 26.95 -21.51 -33.53
CA LYS A 200 27.16 -22.84 -32.93
C LYS A 200 28.37 -23.60 -33.49
N ASP A 201 28.87 -23.21 -34.67
CA ASP A 201 30.08 -23.77 -35.27
C ASP A 201 31.37 -23.12 -34.76
N GLY A 202 31.23 -22.05 -33.96
CA GLY A 202 32.28 -21.25 -33.38
C GLY A 202 32.74 -20.05 -34.19
N GLY A 203 32.16 -19.83 -35.37
CA GLY A 203 32.36 -18.58 -36.11
C GLY A 203 31.61 -17.40 -35.50
N ILE A 204 32.03 -16.20 -35.92
CA ILE A 204 31.44 -14.93 -35.51
C ILE A 204 31.05 -14.15 -36.77
N LEU A 205 29.84 -13.62 -36.80
CA LEU A 205 29.36 -12.71 -37.84
C LEU A 205 29.13 -11.33 -37.23
N ARG A 206 29.52 -10.28 -37.94
CA ARG A 206 29.19 -8.89 -37.66
C ARG A 206 28.15 -8.41 -38.65
N LEU A 207 27.11 -7.78 -38.16
CA LEU A 207 26.12 -7.06 -38.94
C LEU A 207 26.33 -5.58 -38.70
N ASP A 208 26.56 -4.83 -39.79
CA ASP A 208 26.62 -3.36 -39.78
C ASP A 208 25.46 -2.78 -40.58
N ARG A 209 24.89 -1.69 -40.09
CA ARG A 209 23.82 -0.93 -40.74
C ARG A 209 24.05 0.57 -40.58
N ASP A 210 23.57 1.34 -41.56
CA ASP A 210 23.74 2.82 -41.55
C ASP A 210 22.93 3.50 -40.43
N ASP A 211 21.72 2.98 -40.20
CA ASP A 211 20.77 3.45 -39.19
C ASP A 211 20.08 2.24 -38.55
N ALA A 212 19.61 2.36 -37.31
CA ALA A 212 18.99 1.31 -36.52
C ALA A 212 17.84 0.61 -37.29
N LEU A 213 16.98 1.38 -37.95
CA LEU A 213 15.83 0.87 -38.72
C LEU A 213 16.14 0.66 -40.21
N SER A 214 17.41 0.69 -40.61
CA SER A 214 17.81 0.48 -41.99
C SER A 214 17.54 -0.96 -42.46
N THR A 215 16.98 -1.07 -43.66
CA THR A 215 16.79 -2.34 -44.36
C THR A 215 18.05 -2.79 -45.10
N THR A 216 19.01 -1.89 -45.33
CA THR A 216 20.32 -2.21 -45.93
C THR A 216 21.31 -2.56 -44.82
N GLN A 217 21.72 -3.83 -44.80
CA GLN A 217 22.55 -4.39 -43.73
C GLN A 217 23.68 -5.19 -44.38
N LEU A 218 24.90 -4.97 -43.90
CA LEU A 218 26.09 -5.67 -44.36
C LEU A 218 26.50 -6.71 -43.32
N VAL A 219 26.56 -7.98 -43.73
CA VAL A 219 27.01 -9.08 -42.85
C VAL A 219 28.41 -9.50 -43.26
N GLN A 220 29.35 -9.38 -42.32
CA GLN A 220 30.76 -9.72 -42.50
C GLN A 220 31.18 -10.82 -41.51
N PRO A 221 31.81 -11.92 -41.97
CA PRO A 221 32.41 -12.88 -41.07
C PRO A 221 33.74 -12.37 -40.51
N PHE A 222 34.05 -12.72 -39.25
CA PHE A 222 35.41 -12.56 -38.75
C PHE A 222 36.35 -13.56 -39.40
N SER A 223 37.58 -13.12 -39.69
CA SER A 223 38.64 -13.94 -40.28
C SER A 223 39.20 -14.92 -39.24
N ASP A 224 38.48 -16.02 -39.05
CA ASP A 224 38.89 -17.13 -38.18
C ASP A 224 39.35 -18.32 -39.04
N THR A 225 40.45 -18.98 -38.66
CA THR A 225 40.90 -20.23 -39.31
C THR A 225 40.27 -21.48 -38.67
N SER A 226 39.52 -21.32 -37.58
CA SER A 226 38.93 -22.41 -36.79
C SER A 226 37.85 -23.19 -37.55
N TYR A 227 37.08 -22.54 -38.44
CA TYR A 227 36.10 -23.24 -39.28
C TYR A 227 36.75 -24.28 -40.22
N LEU A 228 38.02 -24.07 -40.62
CA LEU A 228 38.76 -25.05 -41.43
C LEU A 228 39.04 -26.34 -40.65
N LYS A 229 39.16 -26.27 -39.32
CA LYS A 229 39.30 -27.45 -38.46
C LYS A 229 37.98 -28.24 -38.39
N ALA A 230 36.84 -27.55 -38.34
CA ALA A 230 35.51 -28.16 -38.36
C ALA A 230 35.13 -28.74 -39.75
N LEU A 231 35.60 -28.13 -40.84
CA LEU A 231 35.46 -28.67 -42.20
C LEU A 231 36.33 -29.92 -42.40
N LYS A 232 37.56 -29.93 -41.85
CA LYS A 232 38.43 -31.11 -41.86
C LYS A 232 37.84 -32.27 -41.06
N SER A 233 37.18 -32.01 -39.93
CA SER A 233 36.54 -33.08 -39.15
C SER A 233 35.34 -33.69 -39.89
N LYS A 234 34.49 -32.89 -40.54
CA LYS A 234 33.36 -33.39 -41.36
C LYS A 234 33.79 -34.24 -42.57
N TRP A 235 34.96 -33.96 -43.17
CA TRP A 235 35.44 -34.69 -44.36
C TRP A 235 36.38 -35.87 -44.06
N PHE A 236 37.05 -35.90 -42.92
CA PHE A 236 38.11 -36.90 -42.65
C PHE A 236 38.02 -37.63 -41.30
N GLY A 237 36.96 -37.46 -40.49
CA GLY A 237 36.82 -38.22 -39.22
C GLY A 237 35.40 -38.31 -38.65
N LYS A 238 35.07 -39.46 -38.03
CA LYS A 238 33.91 -39.56 -37.12
C LYS A 238 34.23 -38.81 -35.82
N SER A 239 33.86 -37.53 -35.74
CA SER A 239 33.66 -36.84 -34.46
C SER A 239 32.90 -35.53 -34.64
N THR A 240 31.57 -35.60 -34.79
CA THR A 240 30.77 -34.74 -33.91
C THR A 240 31.09 -35.23 -32.51
N ILE A 241 32.00 -34.54 -31.81
CA ILE A 241 32.22 -34.79 -30.39
C ILE A 241 30.88 -34.41 -29.75
N SER A 242 30.02 -35.40 -29.53
CA SER A 242 28.94 -35.30 -28.58
C SER A 242 29.59 -34.86 -27.27
N LEU A 243 29.05 -33.80 -26.67
CA LEU A 243 29.45 -33.38 -25.32
C LEU A 243 29.58 -34.63 -24.43
N PRO A 244 30.66 -34.78 -23.65
CA PRO A 244 30.80 -35.91 -22.74
C PRO A 244 29.58 -36.01 -21.81
N GLU A 245 29.21 -37.23 -21.38
CA GLU A 245 28.05 -37.54 -20.52
C GLU A 245 27.96 -36.70 -19.22
N ASN A 246 29.04 -36.00 -18.84
CA ASN A 246 29.12 -35.14 -17.66
C ASN A 246 28.52 -33.73 -17.85
N VAL A 247 28.00 -33.39 -19.03
CA VAL A 247 27.25 -32.14 -19.25
C VAL A 247 25.77 -32.47 -19.20
N ASP A 248 25.14 -32.22 -18.04
CA ASP A 248 23.73 -32.52 -17.79
C ASP A 248 22.84 -31.95 -18.92
N PRO A 249 22.16 -32.81 -19.71
CA PRO A 249 21.28 -32.38 -20.80
C PRO A 249 19.92 -31.87 -20.31
N SER A 250 19.67 -31.86 -19.00
CA SER A 250 18.36 -31.63 -18.40
C SER A 250 17.87 -30.18 -18.45
N HIS A 251 18.73 -29.20 -18.78
CA HIS A 251 18.33 -27.79 -18.77
C HIS A 251 18.57 -26.96 -20.04
N THR A 252 19.22 -27.46 -21.09
CA THR A 252 19.25 -26.73 -22.37
C THR A 252 19.32 -27.68 -23.57
N ALA A 253 18.29 -27.63 -24.42
CA ALA A 253 18.23 -28.30 -25.71
C ALA A 253 19.15 -27.60 -26.74
N ILE A 254 20.46 -27.60 -26.51
CA ILE A 254 21.44 -27.07 -27.48
C ILE A 254 22.24 -28.23 -28.08
N GLU A 255 21.57 -29.00 -28.92
CA GLU A 255 22.21 -30.03 -29.75
C GLU A 255 23.21 -29.36 -30.72
N ASN A 256 24.33 -30.05 -30.99
CA ASN A 256 25.31 -29.74 -32.03
C ASN A 256 26.08 -28.41 -31.89
N VAL A 257 26.69 -28.14 -30.73
CA VAL A 257 27.60 -26.99 -30.53
C VAL A 257 29.06 -27.42 -30.57
N SER A 258 29.88 -26.69 -31.33
CA SER A 258 31.34 -26.87 -31.39
C SER A 258 32.00 -26.38 -30.11
N THR A 259 33.03 -27.08 -29.61
CA THR A 259 33.83 -26.62 -28.46
C THR A 259 34.62 -25.34 -28.75
N ALA A 260 34.80 -24.98 -30.02
CA ALA A 260 35.39 -23.70 -30.42
C ALA A 260 34.40 -22.52 -30.30
N SER A 261 33.13 -22.79 -29.96
CA SER A 261 32.12 -21.74 -29.83
C SER A 261 32.40 -20.82 -28.67
N GLN A 262 32.20 -19.52 -28.91
CA GLN A 262 32.30 -18.52 -27.87
C GLN A 262 31.07 -18.60 -26.96
N ILE A 263 31.26 -18.44 -25.65
CA ILE A 263 30.19 -18.43 -24.64
C ILE A 263 30.10 -17.10 -23.90
N SER A 264 31.17 -16.30 -23.92
CA SER A 264 31.19 -14.93 -23.42
C SER A 264 31.71 -14.02 -24.52
N CYS A 265 31.06 -12.88 -24.70
CA CYS A 265 31.44 -11.85 -25.66
C CYS A 265 31.29 -10.49 -24.99
N LEU A 266 32.32 -9.66 -25.09
CA LEU A 266 32.32 -8.28 -24.63
C LEU A 266 32.90 -7.42 -25.75
N VAL A 267 32.19 -6.36 -26.15
CA VAL A 267 32.67 -5.41 -27.15
C VAL A 267 32.92 -4.07 -26.47
N HIS A 268 34.08 -3.47 -26.73
CA HIS A 268 34.48 -2.19 -26.16
C HIS A 268 35.29 -1.39 -27.19
N ASP A 269 34.83 -0.18 -27.50
CA ASP A 269 35.41 0.68 -28.54
C ASP A 269 35.63 -0.08 -29.87
N ASP A 270 36.89 -0.26 -30.29
CA ASP A 270 37.28 -0.89 -31.55
C ASP A 270 37.71 -2.37 -31.42
N PHE A 271 37.51 -2.99 -30.26
CA PHE A 271 37.89 -4.39 -30.04
C PHE A 271 36.81 -5.20 -29.34
N MET A 272 36.90 -6.52 -29.50
CA MET A 272 35.98 -7.49 -28.91
C MET A 272 36.78 -8.56 -28.18
N ILE A 273 36.33 -8.96 -27.00
CA ILE A 273 36.93 -10.04 -26.21
C ILE A 273 35.95 -11.21 -26.18
N THR A 274 36.44 -12.41 -26.50
CA THR A 274 35.63 -13.63 -26.46
C THR A 274 36.31 -14.73 -25.67
N LEU A 275 35.49 -15.54 -25.00
CA LEU A 275 35.91 -16.77 -24.32
C LEU A 275 35.14 -17.95 -24.91
N SER A 276 35.85 -19.02 -25.23
CA SER A 276 35.30 -20.24 -25.85
C SER A 276 35.14 -21.40 -24.86
N ILE A 277 34.31 -22.39 -25.23
CA ILE A 277 34.00 -23.58 -24.41
C ILE A 277 35.27 -24.38 -24.04
N ASP A 278 36.27 -24.41 -24.93
CA ASP A 278 37.59 -25.01 -24.72
C ASP A 278 38.59 -24.11 -23.98
N LYS A 279 38.12 -22.99 -23.41
CA LYS A 279 38.86 -22.06 -22.55
C LYS A 279 39.95 -21.28 -23.29
N ILE A 280 39.70 -20.91 -24.55
CA ILE A 280 40.57 -20.00 -25.31
C ILE A 280 40.01 -18.57 -25.22
N LEU A 281 40.83 -17.66 -24.70
CA LEU A 281 40.56 -16.23 -24.65
C LEU A 281 41.10 -15.56 -25.92
N ARG A 282 40.25 -14.80 -26.62
CA ARG A 282 40.64 -14.04 -27.82
C ARG A 282 40.30 -12.58 -27.68
N VAL A 283 41.18 -11.72 -28.19
CA VAL A 283 40.93 -10.29 -28.42
C VAL A 283 40.92 -10.08 -29.93
N TRP A 284 39.84 -9.51 -30.45
CA TRP A 284 39.59 -9.28 -31.86
C TRP A 284 39.59 -7.78 -32.14
N SER A 285 40.09 -7.38 -33.31
CA SER A 285 39.88 -6.02 -33.82
C SER A 285 38.57 -5.96 -34.60
N LEU A 286 37.73 -4.97 -34.30
CA LEU A 286 36.55 -4.65 -35.11
C LEU A 286 36.94 -3.94 -36.42
N HIS A 287 38.11 -3.31 -36.51
CA HIS A 287 38.53 -2.64 -37.73
C HIS A 287 38.93 -3.65 -38.82
N SER A 288 39.78 -4.63 -38.48
CA SER A 288 40.26 -5.64 -39.42
C SER A 288 39.45 -6.95 -39.40
N ASN A 289 38.48 -7.08 -38.48
CA ASN A 289 37.74 -8.32 -38.24
C ASN A 289 38.67 -9.55 -38.06
N SER A 290 39.80 -9.36 -37.37
CA SER A 290 40.84 -10.38 -37.16
C SER A 290 41.22 -10.52 -35.69
N VAL A 291 41.79 -11.67 -35.32
CA VAL A 291 42.33 -11.90 -33.97
C VAL A 291 43.60 -11.08 -33.79
N LEU A 292 43.65 -10.28 -32.71
CA LEU A 292 44.84 -9.57 -32.25
C LEU A 292 45.64 -10.43 -31.26
N ILE A 293 44.95 -11.06 -30.30
CA ILE A 293 45.56 -11.84 -29.23
C ILE A 293 44.78 -13.14 -29.05
N GLU A 294 45.49 -14.26 -28.91
CA GLU A 294 44.93 -15.57 -28.55
C GLU A 294 45.72 -16.15 -27.37
N LYS A 295 45.01 -16.61 -26.32
CA LYS A 295 45.60 -17.23 -25.15
C LYS A 295 44.80 -18.46 -24.72
N SER A 296 45.45 -19.62 -24.68
CA SER A 296 44.93 -20.83 -24.06
C SER A 296 45.03 -20.68 -22.54
N LEU A 297 43.89 -20.82 -21.85
CA LEU A 297 43.87 -20.79 -20.38
C LEU A 297 44.28 -22.14 -19.78
N ASN A 298 44.29 -23.24 -20.55
CA ASN A 298 44.77 -24.56 -20.11
C ASN A 298 46.24 -24.53 -19.66
N ASP A 299 47.05 -23.69 -20.31
CA ASP A 299 48.49 -23.57 -20.03
C ASP A 299 48.76 -23.11 -18.58
N GLU A 300 47.77 -22.50 -17.94
CA GLU A 300 47.84 -21.95 -16.59
C GLU A 300 46.93 -22.69 -15.59
N LEU A 301 46.35 -23.83 -15.99
CA LEU A 301 45.50 -24.70 -15.16
C LEU A 301 46.24 -26.00 -14.83
N SER A 302 45.87 -26.63 -13.72
CA SER A 302 46.33 -27.99 -13.41
C SER A 302 45.88 -28.96 -14.50
N GLN A 303 46.70 -29.99 -14.77
CA GLN A 303 46.45 -30.96 -15.85
C GLN A 303 45.10 -31.67 -15.71
N ASP A 304 44.62 -31.86 -14.49
CA ASP A 304 43.32 -32.48 -14.20
C ASP A 304 42.13 -31.67 -14.72
N LEU A 305 42.28 -30.35 -14.88
CA LEU A 305 41.24 -29.43 -15.37
C LEU A 305 41.25 -29.26 -16.89
N TRP A 306 42.23 -29.84 -17.60
CA TRP A 306 42.37 -29.66 -19.05
C TRP A 306 41.18 -30.27 -19.81
N GLY A 307 40.72 -31.45 -19.38
CA GLY A 307 39.59 -32.17 -19.99
C GLY A 307 38.21 -31.62 -19.68
N LEU A 308 38.08 -30.66 -18.75
CA LEU A 308 36.79 -30.06 -18.39
C LEU A 308 36.42 -28.93 -19.35
N HIS A 309 35.20 -28.94 -19.87
CA HIS A 309 34.68 -27.87 -20.71
C HIS A 309 33.81 -26.90 -19.90
N LEU A 310 33.75 -25.65 -20.36
CA LEU A 310 32.79 -24.68 -19.80
C LEU A 310 31.37 -25.03 -20.26
N ASN A 311 30.36 -24.62 -19.47
CA ASN A 311 28.96 -24.80 -19.84
C ASN A 311 28.67 -24.10 -21.18
N VAL A 312 27.91 -24.77 -22.04
CA VAL A 312 27.52 -24.29 -23.38
C VAL A 312 26.62 -23.04 -23.30
N SER A 313 25.95 -22.83 -22.17
CA SER A 313 25.09 -21.67 -21.95
C SER A 313 25.88 -20.36 -21.94
N PRO A 314 25.59 -19.41 -22.86
CA PRO A 314 26.23 -18.09 -22.85
C PRO A 314 26.19 -17.39 -21.48
N SER A 315 27.29 -16.83 -21.04
CA SER A 315 27.38 -16.19 -19.71
C SER A 315 28.38 -15.04 -19.72
N ASP A 316 28.13 -14.04 -18.88
CA ASP A 316 29.01 -12.89 -18.71
C ASP A 316 30.20 -13.27 -17.81
N LEU A 317 31.11 -14.06 -18.36
CA LEU A 317 32.31 -14.55 -17.65
C LEU A 317 33.49 -13.58 -17.75
N VAL A 318 33.43 -12.65 -18.70
CA VAL A 318 34.47 -11.66 -18.99
C VAL A 318 33.97 -10.28 -18.60
N THR A 319 34.74 -9.56 -17.79
CA THR A 319 34.48 -8.15 -17.47
C THR A 319 35.71 -7.30 -17.77
N LEU A 320 35.51 -6.17 -18.43
CA LEU A 320 36.57 -5.21 -18.72
C LEU A 320 36.57 -4.09 -17.66
N LEU A 321 37.75 -3.76 -17.13
CA LEU A 321 37.93 -2.76 -16.08
C LEU A 321 39.01 -1.75 -16.52
N PRO A 322 38.81 -0.44 -16.40
CA PRO A 322 39.85 0.54 -16.72
C PRO A 322 41.02 0.43 -15.71
N ASN A 323 42.25 0.44 -16.23
CA ASN A 323 43.49 0.42 -15.46
C ASN A 323 43.96 1.86 -15.16
N ALA A 324 44.86 2.02 -14.18
CA ALA A 324 45.40 3.33 -13.78
C ALA A 324 46.46 3.90 -14.74
N GLU A 325 46.99 3.07 -15.66
CA GLU A 325 48.07 3.41 -16.62
C GLU A 325 47.55 3.43 -18.07
N ASP A 326 46.37 4.02 -18.34
CA ASP A 326 45.75 4.13 -19.68
C ASP A 326 45.59 2.78 -20.44
N GLY A 327 45.42 1.68 -19.71
CA GLY A 327 45.12 0.35 -20.25
C GLY A 327 43.84 -0.25 -19.67
N TYR A 328 43.58 -1.52 -19.95
CA TYR A 328 42.42 -2.25 -19.41
C TYR A 328 42.86 -3.47 -18.60
N ASN A 329 42.08 -3.88 -17.62
CA ASN A 329 42.19 -5.15 -16.93
C ASN A 329 41.01 -6.03 -17.34
N ILE A 330 41.29 -7.26 -17.76
CA ILE A 330 40.30 -8.28 -18.09
C ILE A 330 40.13 -9.16 -16.86
N ALA A 331 38.98 -9.07 -16.19
CA ALA A 331 38.60 -9.99 -15.14
C ALA A 331 37.82 -11.17 -15.73
N LEU A 332 38.19 -12.38 -15.32
CA LEU A 332 37.67 -13.64 -15.82
C LEU A 332 37.24 -14.51 -14.65
N TYR A 333 36.02 -15.04 -14.74
CA TYR A 333 35.55 -16.10 -13.86
C TYR A 333 35.36 -17.39 -14.65
N LEU A 334 36.01 -18.46 -14.23
CA LEU A 334 35.95 -19.77 -14.88
C LEU A 334 35.23 -20.76 -13.95
N PRO A 335 33.96 -21.11 -14.22
CA PRO A 335 33.22 -22.09 -13.43
C PRO A 335 33.68 -23.52 -13.76
N LEU A 336 34.86 -23.91 -13.28
CA LEU A 336 35.45 -25.24 -13.49
C LEU A 336 35.27 -26.09 -12.22
N ALA A 337 34.80 -27.33 -12.34
CA ALA A 337 34.58 -28.23 -11.20
C ALA A 337 33.70 -27.62 -10.08
N GLN A 338 33.82 -28.10 -8.84
CA GLN A 338 33.10 -27.57 -7.67
C GLN A 338 33.67 -26.24 -7.16
N GLN A 339 34.81 -25.76 -7.68
CA GLN A 339 35.45 -24.50 -7.28
C GLN A 339 35.80 -23.68 -8.52
N GLY A 340 35.09 -22.57 -8.75
CA GLY A 340 35.41 -21.67 -9.86
C GLY A 340 36.75 -20.97 -9.66
N LEU A 341 37.35 -20.48 -10.74
CA LEU A 341 38.64 -19.80 -10.73
C LEU A 341 38.47 -18.36 -11.18
N PHE A 342 38.91 -17.41 -10.35
CA PHE A 342 38.94 -16.00 -10.70
C PHE A 342 40.36 -15.58 -11.12
N LYS A 343 40.49 -14.94 -12.29
CA LYS A 343 41.75 -14.43 -12.83
C LYS A 343 41.59 -13.00 -13.35
N VAL A 344 42.66 -12.21 -13.25
CA VAL A 344 42.72 -10.86 -13.80
C VAL A 344 43.96 -10.71 -14.68
N TYR A 345 43.80 -10.19 -15.89
CA TYR A 345 44.87 -9.94 -16.85
C TYR A 345 44.96 -8.45 -17.16
N SER A 346 46.15 -7.92 -17.42
CA SER A 346 46.32 -6.54 -17.90
C SER A 346 46.46 -6.55 -19.42
N LEU A 347 45.60 -5.79 -20.08
CA LEU A 347 45.59 -5.56 -21.52
C LEU A 347 46.21 -4.19 -21.83
N ASN A 348 47.29 -4.19 -22.60
CA ASN A 348 47.87 -2.97 -23.17
C ASN A 348 47.88 -3.08 -24.70
N LEU A 349 46.93 -2.40 -25.34
CA LEU A 349 46.72 -2.44 -26.79
C LEU A 349 47.87 -1.81 -27.60
N GLN A 350 48.67 -0.92 -27.01
CA GLN A 350 49.80 -0.29 -27.72
C GLN A 350 51.01 -1.23 -27.88
N ARG A 351 51.09 -2.29 -27.08
CA ARG A 351 52.22 -3.22 -27.07
C ARG A 351 51.89 -4.60 -27.63
N ASP A 352 50.67 -4.80 -28.14
CA ASP A 352 50.12 -6.10 -28.59
C ASP A 352 50.43 -7.26 -27.62
N ASN A 353 50.48 -6.96 -26.33
CA ASN A 353 50.91 -7.91 -25.30
C ASN A 353 49.91 -7.94 -24.16
N LEU A 354 49.51 -9.16 -23.79
CA LEU A 354 48.67 -9.45 -22.64
C LEU A 354 49.60 -9.82 -21.48
N THR A 355 49.88 -8.88 -20.59
CA THR A 355 50.76 -9.13 -19.44
C THR A 355 49.92 -9.58 -18.25
N SER A 356 50.19 -10.78 -17.77
CA SER A 356 49.46 -11.37 -16.65
C SER A 356 49.92 -10.75 -15.32
N ARG A 357 49.03 -10.06 -14.60
CA ARG A 357 49.18 -9.79 -13.16
C ARG A 357 48.24 -10.75 -12.43
N VAL A 358 48.65 -12.03 -12.35
CA VAL A 358 47.77 -13.10 -11.84
C VAL A 358 47.51 -12.93 -10.35
N VAL A 359 46.25 -12.71 -10.00
CA VAL A 359 45.68 -13.12 -8.70
C VAL A 359 44.88 -14.37 -9.00
N GLY A 360 45.48 -15.56 -8.82
CA GLY A 360 44.79 -16.83 -8.98
C GLY A 360 44.09 -17.14 -7.67
N ALA A 361 42.80 -16.86 -7.59
CA ALA A 361 41.98 -17.19 -6.44
C ALA A 361 41.05 -18.35 -6.81
N GLU A 362 41.13 -19.45 -6.06
CA GLU A 362 40.11 -20.51 -6.07
C GLU A 362 38.87 -19.98 -5.33
N VAL A 363 37.74 -20.00 -6.01
CA VAL A 363 36.47 -19.39 -5.62
C VAL A 363 35.36 -20.41 -5.81
N GLY A 364 35.05 -21.16 -4.76
CA GLY A 364 33.98 -22.16 -4.77
C GLY A 364 33.02 -22.08 -3.58
N PRO A 365 31.85 -22.73 -3.67
CA PRO A 365 30.94 -22.95 -2.54
C PRO A 365 31.62 -23.65 -1.35
N LEU A 366 32.62 -24.51 -1.60
CA LEU A 366 33.28 -25.38 -0.61
C LEU A 366 34.37 -24.73 0.25
N LEU A 367 34.65 -23.42 0.13
CA LEU A 367 35.44 -22.69 1.14
C LEU A 367 34.62 -22.35 2.41
N MET A 368 33.45 -22.98 2.60
CA MET A 368 32.79 -23.07 3.89
C MET A 368 33.60 -23.99 4.80
N ASP A 369 34.30 -23.41 5.78
CA ASP A 369 34.97 -24.17 6.85
C ASP A 369 33.99 -25.21 7.45
N THR A 370 34.51 -26.42 7.64
CA THR A 370 33.85 -27.69 8.01
C THR A 370 33.17 -27.73 9.39
N ASN A 371 32.82 -26.59 10.00
CA ASN A 371 32.29 -26.52 11.38
C ASN A 371 30.94 -25.77 11.47
N LEU A 372 30.12 -25.78 10.42
CA LEU A 372 28.85 -25.03 10.36
C LEU A 372 27.65 -25.98 10.33
N GLU A 373 27.11 -26.32 11.51
CA GLU A 373 25.87 -27.10 11.68
C GLU A 373 24.59 -26.27 11.49
N SER A 374 24.65 -25.01 11.06
CA SER A 374 23.49 -24.09 11.14
C SER A 374 22.89 -23.65 9.80
N ALA A 375 23.20 -24.32 8.71
CA ALA A 375 22.38 -24.26 7.50
C ALA A 375 22.13 -25.71 7.08
N ASN A 376 20.92 -26.02 6.62
CA ASN A 376 20.58 -27.31 6.00
C ASN A 376 21.32 -27.48 4.65
N LEU A 377 22.64 -27.32 4.66
CA LEU A 377 23.54 -27.51 3.54
C LEU A 377 24.32 -28.77 3.87
N THR A 378 23.76 -29.89 3.45
CA THR A 378 24.44 -31.16 3.58
C THR A 378 25.66 -31.13 2.67
N SER A 379 26.77 -31.75 3.09
CA SER A 379 28.01 -31.86 2.32
C SER A 379 27.86 -32.56 0.96
N SER A 380 26.66 -33.03 0.61
CA SER A 380 26.28 -33.63 -0.67
C SER A 380 25.65 -32.67 -1.69
N ASP A 381 25.35 -31.42 -1.33
CA ASP A 381 24.59 -30.50 -2.19
C ASP A 381 25.45 -29.83 -3.27
N THR A 382 25.21 -30.16 -4.55
CA THR A 382 25.96 -29.60 -5.69
C THR A 382 25.37 -28.26 -6.15
N TRP A 383 25.92 -27.16 -5.65
CA TRP A 383 25.60 -25.81 -6.12
C TRP A 383 26.03 -25.57 -7.57
N LEU A 384 25.15 -25.00 -8.38
CA LEU A 384 25.43 -24.68 -9.78
C LEU A 384 25.74 -23.19 -9.96
N PHE A 385 26.77 -22.89 -10.75
CA PHE A 385 27.09 -21.52 -11.15
C PHE A 385 25.98 -20.94 -12.02
N HIS A 386 25.51 -19.73 -11.68
CA HIS A 386 24.53 -19.00 -12.48
C HIS A 386 25.18 -17.82 -13.23
N SER A 387 25.80 -16.89 -12.50
CA SER A 387 26.36 -15.67 -13.07
C SER A 387 27.43 -15.06 -12.19
N SER A 388 28.34 -14.30 -12.79
CA SER A 388 29.36 -13.51 -12.09
C SER A 388 29.31 -12.04 -12.52
N GLN A 389 29.64 -11.13 -11.61
CA GLN A 389 29.81 -9.72 -11.94
C GLN A 389 30.96 -9.12 -11.15
N VAL A 390 31.77 -8.29 -11.79
CA VAL A 390 32.90 -7.60 -11.16
C VAL A 390 32.66 -6.10 -11.13
N VAL A 391 32.73 -5.50 -9.94
CA VAL A 391 32.53 -4.07 -9.73
C VAL A 391 33.78 -3.43 -9.11
N LYS A 392 34.15 -2.25 -9.59
CA LYS A 392 35.27 -1.46 -9.05
C LYS A 392 34.80 -0.70 -7.79
N THR A 393 35.48 -0.89 -6.66
CA THR A 393 35.11 -0.24 -5.38
C THR A 393 35.97 0.95 -5.01
N SER A 394 37.15 1.08 -5.59
CA SER A 394 38.06 2.23 -5.38
C SER A 394 38.21 3.05 -6.66
N LEU A 395 38.23 4.38 -6.54
CA LEU A 395 38.58 5.30 -7.64
C LEU A 395 39.92 4.91 -8.30
N SER A 396 40.88 4.45 -7.49
CA SER A 396 42.21 3.99 -7.96
C SER A 396 42.22 2.68 -8.75
N GLY A 397 41.11 1.93 -8.81
CA GLY A 397 41.01 0.67 -9.54
C GLY A 397 41.68 -0.54 -8.87
N GLN A 398 42.27 -0.36 -7.70
CA GLN A 398 43.07 -1.40 -7.03
C GLN A 398 42.24 -2.37 -6.17
N LYS A 399 41.03 -1.97 -5.78
CA LYS A 399 40.09 -2.82 -5.05
C LYS A 399 38.93 -3.16 -5.97
N LEU A 400 38.71 -4.46 -6.15
CA LEU A 400 37.61 -5.02 -6.92
C LEU A 400 36.69 -5.78 -5.98
N ARG A 401 35.42 -5.83 -6.34
CA ARG A 401 34.43 -6.68 -5.70
C ARG A 401 33.85 -7.62 -6.73
N VAL A 402 33.97 -8.92 -6.48
CA VAL A 402 33.48 -9.98 -7.34
C VAL A 402 32.23 -10.56 -6.71
N PHE A 403 31.13 -10.56 -7.43
CA PHE A 403 29.88 -11.19 -7.05
C PHE A 403 29.72 -12.47 -7.85
N VAL A 404 29.38 -13.56 -7.18
CA VAL A 404 29.10 -14.86 -7.80
C VAL A 404 27.77 -15.37 -7.28
N ALA A 405 26.83 -15.61 -8.19
CA ALA A 405 25.53 -16.16 -7.88
C ALA A 405 25.51 -17.67 -8.16
N TRP A 406 25.01 -18.43 -7.18
CA TRP A 406 24.84 -19.88 -7.23
C TRP A 406 23.38 -20.24 -7.01
N VAL A 407 22.97 -21.34 -7.65
CA VAL A 407 21.60 -21.86 -7.55
C VAL A 407 21.67 -23.36 -7.22
N PHE A 408 20.80 -23.78 -6.30
CA PHE A 408 20.55 -25.18 -5.98
C PHE A 408 19.05 -25.37 -5.82
N ASN A 409 18.41 -26.06 -6.77
CA ASN A 409 16.95 -26.14 -6.85
C ASN A 409 16.32 -24.73 -6.82
N ASN A 410 15.62 -24.38 -5.73
CA ASN A 410 15.02 -23.07 -5.52
C ASN A 410 15.84 -22.20 -4.56
N SER A 411 16.86 -22.76 -3.92
CA SER A 411 17.77 -22.06 -3.04
C SER A 411 18.80 -21.30 -3.87
N ARG A 412 19.16 -20.12 -3.41
CA ARG A 412 20.12 -19.25 -4.07
C ARG A 412 21.12 -18.71 -3.05
N LEU A 413 22.34 -18.51 -3.54
CA LEU A 413 23.45 -18.06 -2.74
C LEU A 413 24.22 -17.03 -3.54
N ILE A 414 24.46 -15.86 -2.95
CA ILE A 414 25.29 -14.84 -3.59
C ILE A 414 26.53 -14.65 -2.74
N GLN A 415 27.67 -15.02 -3.30
CA GLN A 415 28.97 -14.85 -2.67
C GLN A 415 29.62 -13.57 -3.16
N VAL A 416 30.23 -12.84 -2.24
CA VAL A 416 30.91 -11.56 -2.53
C VAL A 416 32.35 -11.65 -2.06
N PHE A 417 33.29 -11.34 -2.95
CA PHE A 417 34.73 -11.36 -2.69
C PHE A 417 35.31 -9.96 -2.88
N ASP A 418 35.95 -9.43 -1.85
CA ASP A 418 36.73 -8.19 -1.98
C ASP A 418 38.19 -8.55 -2.30
N VAL A 419 38.66 -8.15 -3.48
CA VAL A 419 39.99 -8.49 -4.02
C VAL A 419 40.86 -7.23 -4.08
N ASN A 420 42.10 -7.32 -3.59
CA ASN A 420 43.08 -6.25 -3.71
C ASN A 420 44.18 -6.63 -4.72
N LEU A 421 44.20 -5.93 -5.85
CA LEU A 421 45.14 -6.18 -6.94
C LEU A 421 46.60 -5.87 -6.57
N LYS A 422 46.86 -5.03 -5.54
CA LYS A 422 48.23 -4.72 -5.09
C LYS A 422 48.89 -5.87 -4.31
N VAL A 423 48.09 -6.56 -3.51
CA VAL A 423 48.57 -7.62 -2.58
C VAL A 423 48.28 -9.00 -3.16
N SER A 424 47.60 -9.07 -4.31
CA SER A 424 47.15 -10.31 -4.96
C SER A 424 46.45 -11.26 -3.98
N SER A 425 45.60 -10.71 -3.11
CA SER A 425 44.93 -11.47 -2.06
C SER A 425 43.44 -11.15 -1.95
N ILE A 426 42.68 -12.14 -1.51
CA ILE A 426 41.28 -11.99 -1.08
C ILE A 426 41.31 -11.35 0.32
N LEU A 427 40.62 -10.23 0.47
CA LEU A 427 40.53 -9.51 1.75
C LEU A 427 39.41 -10.07 2.64
N SER A 428 38.29 -10.48 2.03
CA SER A 428 37.14 -11.04 2.73
C SER A 428 36.20 -11.74 1.75
N TYR A 429 35.49 -12.75 2.24
CA TYR A 429 34.34 -13.36 1.57
C TYR A 429 33.08 -13.16 2.41
N GLU A 430 31.96 -12.93 1.73
CA GLU A 430 30.66 -12.66 2.34
C GLU A 430 29.59 -13.45 1.57
N VAL A 431 28.47 -13.71 2.25
CA VAL A 431 27.38 -14.47 1.65
C VAL A 431 26.07 -13.77 1.96
N ALA A 432 25.24 -13.61 0.94
CA ALA A 432 23.81 -13.41 1.09
C ALA A 432 23.13 -14.76 0.89
N SER A 433 22.60 -15.34 1.97
CA SER A 433 21.66 -16.45 1.92
C SER A 433 20.25 -15.90 2.01
N ASN A 434 19.34 -16.53 1.27
CA ASN A 434 17.92 -16.34 1.49
C ASN A 434 17.48 -17.39 2.51
N ASP A 435 17.73 -17.13 3.79
CA ASP A 435 16.97 -17.81 4.83
C ASP A 435 15.64 -17.05 4.90
N ASN A 436 14.66 -17.62 4.20
CA ASN A 436 13.31 -17.10 4.15
C ASN A 436 12.86 -16.73 5.58
N ILE A 437 12.48 -15.47 5.78
CA ILE A 437 11.67 -15.00 6.93
C ILE A 437 10.40 -15.85 7.08
N GLU A 438 10.03 -16.59 6.02
CA GLU A 438 8.79 -17.34 5.83
C GLU A 438 8.55 -18.49 6.82
N ASP A 439 9.55 -18.99 7.56
CA ASP A 439 9.36 -20.06 8.55
C ASP A 439 8.84 -19.56 9.91
N LEU A 440 8.83 -18.24 10.17
CA LEU A 440 8.29 -17.66 11.41
C LEU A 440 6.74 -17.69 11.48
N LEU A 441 6.05 -17.92 10.35
CA LEU A 441 4.58 -17.95 10.27
C LEU A 441 3.99 -19.38 10.26
N ASP A 442 4.82 -20.41 10.36
CA ASP A 442 4.39 -21.80 10.56
C ASP A 442 4.37 -22.14 12.06
N THR A 443 3.61 -21.37 12.83
CA THR A 443 3.22 -21.82 14.17
C THR A 443 2.06 -22.81 14.05
N HIS A 444 2.15 -23.92 14.79
CA HIS A 444 1.06 -24.87 14.93
C HIS A 444 -0.11 -24.20 15.67
N GLU A 445 -0.99 -23.51 14.95
CA GLU A 445 -2.16 -22.89 15.57
C GLU A 445 -3.25 -23.93 15.86
N SER A 446 -3.71 -23.95 17.11
CA SER A 446 -5.00 -24.49 17.51
C SER A 446 -6.08 -23.49 17.09
N PHE A 447 -7.09 -23.98 16.35
CA PHE A 447 -8.23 -23.17 15.92
C PHE A 447 -9.47 -23.68 16.62
N GLU A 448 -10.20 -22.78 17.27
CA GLU A 448 -11.43 -23.12 18.00
C GLU A 448 -12.70 -22.99 17.14
N THR A 449 -12.65 -22.21 16.05
CA THR A 449 -13.80 -21.92 15.19
C THR A 449 -13.48 -22.05 13.69
N GLU A 450 -14.52 -22.28 12.89
CA GLU A 450 -14.46 -22.31 11.42
C GLU A 450 -13.96 -20.95 10.86
N GLU A 451 -14.51 -19.85 11.38
CA GLU A 451 -14.16 -18.49 10.97
C GLU A 451 -12.69 -18.15 11.26
N ALA A 452 -12.13 -18.65 12.36
CA ALA A 452 -10.72 -18.46 12.68
C ALA A 452 -9.79 -19.16 11.67
N ILE A 453 -10.15 -20.36 11.20
CA ILE A 453 -9.39 -21.10 10.17
C ILE A 453 -9.41 -20.34 8.85
N ASP A 454 -10.60 -19.94 8.40
CA ASP A 454 -10.77 -19.24 7.14
C ASP A 454 -10.07 -17.88 7.16
N SER A 455 -10.22 -17.11 8.24
CA SER A 455 -9.55 -15.81 8.43
C SER A 455 -8.03 -15.95 8.46
N PHE A 456 -7.50 -16.99 9.11
CA PHE A 456 -6.05 -17.24 9.16
C PHE A 456 -5.47 -17.55 7.78
N TYR A 457 -6.03 -18.54 7.07
CA TYR A 457 -5.47 -18.95 5.78
C TYR A 457 -5.71 -17.91 4.69
N SER A 458 -6.86 -17.24 4.66
CA SER A 458 -7.09 -16.12 3.73
C SER A 458 -6.07 -15.01 3.93
N ARG A 459 -5.81 -14.59 5.19
CA ARG A 459 -4.75 -13.63 5.51
C ARG A 459 -3.37 -14.12 5.07
N LYS A 460 -3.04 -15.38 5.36
CA LYS A 460 -1.74 -15.97 5.03
C LYS A 460 -1.50 -16.04 3.51
N LEU A 461 -2.54 -16.37 2.73
CA LEU A 461 -2.47 -16.41 1.28
C LEU A 461 -2.24 -15.02 0.68
N ARG A 462 -2.92 -13.98 1.18
CA ARG A 462 -2.79 -12.61 0.68
C ARG A 462 -1.40 -12.03 0.90
N VAL A 463 -0.81 -12.30 2.06
CA VAL A 463 0.55 -11.84 2.38
C VAL A 463 1.56 -12.55 1.45
N LYS A 464 1.44 -13.87 1.33
CA LYS A 464 2.46 -14.70 0.69
C LYS A 464 2.39 -14.77 -0.83
N PHE A 465 1.19 -14.84 -1.41
CA PHE A 465 1.01 -15.15 -2.83
C PHE A 465 0.44 -13.99 -3.62
N ASP A 466 0.84 -13.94 -4.88
CA ASP A 466 0.37 -12.98 -5.84
C ASP A 466 -0.99 -13.35 -6.41
N GLN A 467 -1.74 -12.34 -6.83
CA GLN A 467 -3.06 -12.52 -7.43
C GLN A 467 -3.01 -13.45 -8.66
N ASN A 468 -1.92 -13.42 -9.43
CA ASN A 468 -1.71 -14.31 -10.57
C ASN A 468 -1.62 -15.79 -10.18
N ILE A 469 -1.00 -16.09 -9.02
CA ILE A 469 -0.94 -17.46 -8.51
C ILE A 469 -2.34 -17.89 -8.05
N LEU A 470 -3.04 -17.04 -7.29
CA LEU A 470 -4.37 -17.35 -6.77
C LEU A 470 -5.40 -17.57 -7.89
N THR A 471 -5.42 -16.69 -8.89
CA THR A 471 -6.31 -16.79 -10.07
C THR A 471 -6.01 -18.02 -10.93
N THR A 472 -4.76 -18.51 -10.95
CA THR A 472 -4.40 -19.75 -11.64
C THR A 472 -4.80 -21.00 -10.84
N VAL A 473 -4.62 -20.98 -9.51
CA VAL A 473 -4.87 -22.16 -8.66
C VAL A 473 -6.36 -22.40 -8.42
N ILE A 474 -7.17 -21.34 -8.28
CA ILE A 474 -8.61 -21.45 -7.99
C ILE A 474 -9.32 -22.40 -9.00
N PRO A 475 -9.25 -22.19 -10.33
CA PRO A 475 -9.94 -23.06 -11.29
C PRO A 475 -9.33 -24.46 -11.37
N VAL A 476 -8.00 -24.57 -11.20
CA VAL A 476 -7.31 -25.87 -11.17
C VAL A 476 -7.79 -26.72 -9.98
N PHE A 477 -8.06 -26.07 -8.86
CA PHE A 477 -8.58 -26.73 -7.67
C PHE A 477 -10.05 -27.15 -7.86
N GLU A 478 -10.89 -26.31 -8.48
CA GLU A 478 -12.29 -26.62 -8.81
C GLU A 478 -12.40 -27.86 -9.70
N GLN A 479 -11.64 -27.89 -10.80
CA GLN A 479 -11.61 -29.01 -11.74
C GLN A 479 -11.17 -30.31 -11.09
N ARG A 480 -10.15 -30.29 -10.23
CA ARG A 480 -9.65 -31.49 -9.54
C ARG A 480 -10.65 -32.09 -8.56
N HIS A 481 -11.50 -31.25 -7.97
CA HIS A 481 -12.53 -31.68 -7.03
C HIS A 481 -13.89 -31.99 -7.69
N ASN A 482 -13.97 -31.96 -9.03
CA ASN A 482 -15.20 -32.23 -9.79
C ASN A 482 -16.39 -31.36 -9.33
N LEU A 483 -16.13 -30.14 -8.86
CA LEU A 483 -17.20 -29.26 -8.37
C LEU A 483 -18.10 -28.76 -9.52
N ASP A 484 -17.55 -28.71 -10.75
CA ASP A 484 -18.28 -28.38 -11.99
C ASP A 484 -19.37 -29.41 -12.35
N LEU A 485 -19.24 -30.67 -11.89
CA LEU A 485 -20.18 -31.76 -12.23
C LEU A 485 -21.43 -31.80 -11.33
N LEU A 486 -21.42 -31.07 -10.20
CA LEU A 486 -22.58 -30.98 -9.29
C LEU A 486 -23.63 -29.96 -9.78
N GLU A 487 -23.33 -29.18 -10.82
CA GLU A 487 -24.21 -28.12 -11.37
C GLU A 487 -25.41 -28.63 -12.19
N ASN A 488 -25.46 -29.91 -12.56
CA ASN A 488 -26.57 -30.42 -13.37
C ASN A 488 -27.86 -30.74 -12.57
N GLY A 489 -27.91 -30.44 -11.27
CA GLY A 489 -29.02 -30.87 -10.39
C GLY A 489 -29.78 -29.78 -9.64
N GLN A 490 -29.17 -28.66 -9.25
CA GLN A 490 -29.85 -27.62 -8.47
C GLN A 490 -29.29 -26.24 -8.82
N THR A 491 -30.16 -25.40 -9.37
CA THR A 491 -30.05 -23.93 -9.56
C THR A 491 -28.64 -23.36 -9.47
N SER A 492 -28.09 -23.03 -10.63
CA SER A 492 -26.95 -22.14 -10.84
C SER A 492 -27.08 -20.87 -9.98
N VAL A 493 -26.45 -20.87 -8.81
CA VAL A 493 -26.00 -19.61 -8.23
C VAL A 493 -24.73 -19.27 -9.00
N GLU A 494 -24.94 -18.53 -10.09
CA GLU A 494 -23.93 -17.81 -10.84
C GLU A 494 -22.83 -17.31 -9.88
N LEU A 495 -21.59 -17.79 -10.08
CA LEU A 495 -20.36 -17.19 -9.52
C LEU A 495 -20.06 -15.80 -10.14
N SER A 496 -21.07 -15.14 -10.71
CA SER A 496 -20.98 -13.91 -11.49
C SER A 496 -21.87 -12.79 -10.97
N SER A 497 -21.95 -12.58 -9.66
CA SER A 497 -21.97 -11.20 -9.18
C SER A 497 -20.53 -10.70 -9.27
N SER A 498 -20.23 -9.88 -10.28
CA SER A 498 -18.94 -9.21 -10.50
C SER A 498 -18.51 -8.25 -9.36
N SER A 499 -19.10 -8.39 -8.18
CA SER A 499 -18.95 -7.57 -6.98
C SER A 499 -18.40 -8.33 -5.77
N ASP A 500 -18.31 -9.66 -5.82
CA ASP A 500 -17.84 -10.46 -4.69
C ASP A 500 -16.31 -10.57 -4.72
N SER A 501 -15.65 -10.31 -3.59
CA SER A 501 -14.18 -10.32 -3.51
C SER A 501 -13.59 -11.73 -3.70
N LEU A 502 -12.37 -11.80 -4.24
CA LEU A 502 -11.68 -13.08 -4.54
C LEU A 502 -11.59 -13.99 -3.32
N SER A 503 -11.42 -13.39 -2.15
CA SER A 503 -11.31 -14.08 -0.87
C SER A 503 -12.58 -14.79 -0.46
N ILE A 504 -13.74 -14.16 -0.64
CA ILE A 504 -15.04 -14.76 -0.30
C ILE A 504 -15.32 -15.94 -1.22
N SER A 505 -15.03 -15.79 -2.52
CA SER A 505 -15.15 -16.86 -3.52
C SER A 505 -14.27 -18.06 -3.16
N LEU A 506 -13.03 -17.82 -2.73
CA LEU A 506 -12.09 -18.86 -2.33
C LEU A 506 -12.53 -19.60 -1.05
N ILE A 507 -13.04 -18.89 -0.04
CA ILE A 507 -13.59 -19.50 1.17
C ILE A 507 -14.79 -20.40 0.83
N ARG A 508 -15.71 -19.93 -0.03
CA ARG A 508 -16.85 -20.74 -0.48
C ARG A 508 -16.40 -22.01 -1.20
N LEU A 509 -15.41 -21.91 -2.07
CA LEU A 509 -14.84 -23.02 -2.83
C LEU A 509 -14.24 -24.08 -1.91
N ILE A 510 -13.43 -23.66 -0.93
CA ILE A 510 -12.82 -24.60 0.03
C ILE A 510 -13.88 -25.26 0.90
N LYS A 511 -14.90 -24.52 1.35
CA LYS A 511 -16.02 -25.11 2.10
C LYS A 511 -16.81 -26.13 1.29
N ARG A 512 -17.07 -25.86 0.00
CA ARG A 512 -17.74 -26.80 -0.91
C ARG A 512 -16.96 -28.10 -1.07
N SER A 513 -15.62 -28.07 -0.94
CA SER A 513 -14.77 -29.26 -1.01
C SER A 513 -14.84 -30.16 0.24
N VAL A 514 -15.50 -29.72 1.32
CA VAL A 514 -15.63 -30.45 2.59
C VAL A 514 -17.09 -30.82 2.85
N VAL A 515 -17.37 -32.10 3.06
CA VAL A 515 -18.70 -32.56 3.47
C VAL A 515 -18.96 -32.13 4.92
N LYS A 516 -20.04 -31.38 5.17
CA LYS A 516 -20.53 -31.07 6.52
C LYS A 516 -21.17 -32.31 7.15
N ASP A 517 -20.35 -33.23 7.66
CA ASP A 517 -20.84 -34.30 8.53
C ASP A 517 -20.98 -33.79 9.97
N GLN A 518 -21.96 -34.32 10.72
CA GLN A 518 -22.31 -33.93 12.10
C GLN A 518 -21.22 -34.19 13.17
N ASN A 519 -19.95 -34.39 12.79
CA ASN A 519 -18.89 -34.89 13.67
C ASN A 519 -17.74 -33.90 13.88
N ALA A 520 -17.03 -34.08 15.00
CA ALA A 520 -15.84 -33.35 15.47
C ALA A 520 -14.64 -33.28 14.49
N LEU A 521 -14.74 -33.90 13.31
CA LEU A 521 -13.68 -33.96 12.28
C LEU A 521 -13.81 -32.88 11.19
N TYR A 522 -14.91 -32.12 11.15
CA TYR A 522 -15.13 -31.07 10.14
C TYR A 522 -14.00 -30.03 10.13
N LEU A 523 -13.63 -29.48 11.29
CA LEU A 523 -12.55 -28.48 11.40
C LEU A 523 -11.19 -29.04 10.96
N SER A 524 -10.92 -30.31 11.28
CA SER A 524 -9.68 -31.00 10.85
C SER A 524 -9.64 -31.18 9.33
N ASN A 525 -10.75 -31.58 8.71
CA ASN A 525 -10.88 -31.73 7.27
C ASN A 525 -10.75 -30.38 6.55
N LEU A 526 -11.41 -29.34 7.06
CA LEU A 526 -11.29 -27.96 6.56
C LEU A 526 -9.83 -27.49 6.59
N LYS A 527 -9.15 -27.67 7.72
CA LYS A 527 -7.71 -27.36 7.88
C LYS A 527 -6.85 -28.14 6.88
N SER A 528 -7.17 -29.41 6.62
CA SER A 528 -6.45 -30.24 5.66
C SER A 528 -6.60 -29.73 4.22
N GLN A 529 -7.81 -29.31 3.82
CA GLN A 529 -8.04 -28.73 2.49
C GLN A 529 -7.32 -27.39 2.31
N TRP A 530 -7.38 -26.51 3.31
CA TRP A 530 -6.59 -25.28 3.32
C TRP A 530 -5.09 -25.54 3.16
N ARG A 531 -4.54 -26.54 3.85
CA ARG A 531 -3.13 -26.95 3.71
C ARG A 531 -2.81 -27.45 2.30
N ARG A 532 -3.69 -28.24 1.68
CA ARG A 532 -3.51 -28.72 0.29
C ARG A 532 -3.52 -27.57 -0.70
N PHE A 533 -4.49 -26.67 -0.59
CA PHE A 533 -4.56 -25.46 -1.42
C PHE A 533 -3.28 -24.63 -1.27
N TYR A 534 -2.88 -24.36 -0.02
CA TYR A 534 -1.64 -23.64 0.29
C TYR A 534 -0.41 -24.34 -0.30
N SER A 535 -0.31 -25.66 -0.21
CA SER A 535 0.79 -26.44 -0.80
C SER A 535 0.90 -26.25 -2.32
N ILE A 536 -0.24 -26.26 -3.03
CA ILE A 536 -0.25 -26.01 -4.49
C ILE A 536 0.23 -24.59 -4.80
N CYS A 537 -0.23 -23.59 -4.04
CA CYS A 537 0.26 -22.22 -4.17
C CYS A 537 1.78 -22.13 -3.90
N THR A 538 2.31 -22.84 -2.89
CA THR A 538 3.75 -22.85 -2.62
C THR A 538 4.56 -23.48 -3.75
N GLU A 539 4.06 -24.52 -4.41
CA GLU A 539 4.75 -25.16 -5.54
C GLU A 539 4.81 -24.24 -6.77
N LEU A 540 3.72 -23.53 -7.07
CA LEU A 540 3.72 -22.54 -8.16
C LEU A 540 4.59 -21.33 -7.81
N SER A 541 4.51 -20.85 -6.57
CA SER A 541 5.38 -19.77 -6.08
C SER A 541 6.86 -20.14 -6.20
N LYS A 542 7.25 -21.38 -5.87
CA LYS A 542 8.63 -21.85 -6.09
C LYS A 542 9.08 -21.70 -7.55
N LYS A 543 8.21 -21.95 -8.52
CA LYS A 543 8.51 -21.71 -9.96
C LYS A 543 8.67 -20.23 -10.30
N THR A 544 7.94 -19.32 -9.64
CA THR A 544 8.09 -17.86 -9.87
C THR A 544 9.38 -17.30 -9.28
N GLN A 545 9.91 -17.92 -8.22
CA GLN A 545 11.11 -17.49 -7.51
C GLN A 545 12.44 -17.88 -8.19
N GLN A 546 12.41 -18.68 -9.26
CA GLN A 546 13.62 -19.10 -9.98
C GLN A 546 14.39 -17.88 -10.53
N VAL A 547 15.69 -17.80 -10.23
CA VAL A 547 16.58 -16.70 -10.64
C VAL A 547 16.83 -16.76 -12.14
N VAL A 548 16.78 -15.59 -12.79
CA VAL A 548 17.01 -15.41 -14.23
C VAL A 548 18.20 -14.50 -14.52
N VAL A 549 18.27 -13.35 -13.84
CA VAL A 549 19.34 -12.36 -14.03
C VAL A 549 19.77 -11.80 -12.69
N PHE A 550 21.07 -11.64 -12.49
CA PHE A 550 21.64 -10.90 -11.38
C PHE A 550 22.44 -9.71 -11.93
N SER A 551 22.16 -8.51 -11.43
CA SER A 551 22.83 -7.28 -11.82
C SER A 551 23.10 -6.40 -10.60
N MET A 552 24.30 -5.84 -10.52
CA MET A 552 24.79 -4.96 -9.47
C MET A 552 25.16 -3.61 -10.08
N ASN A 553 24.85 -2.53 -9.36
CA ASN A 553 25.21 -1.19 -9.82
C ASN A 553 26.72 -0.92 -9.77
N THR A 554 27.12 0.18 -10.42
CA THR A 554 28.52 0.66 -10.53
C THR A 554 29.24 0.94 -9.19
N GLY A 555 28.55 0.85 -8.05
CA GLY A 555 29.12 1.02 -6.71
C GLY A 555 29.16 -0.25 -5.84
N GLY A 556 28.58 -1.37 -6.30
CA GLY A 556 28.66 -2.66 -5.59
C GLY A 556 27.96 -2.69 -4.23
N LYS A 557 26.93 -1.85 -4.03
CA LYS A 557 26.16 -1.75 -2.78
C LYS A 557 24.67 -2.06 -2.93
N PHE A 558 24.18 -1.99 -4.16
CA PHE A 558 22.77 -2.16 -4.47
C PHE A 558 22.64 -2.80 -5.84
N GLY A 559 21.92 -3.90 -5.91
CA GLY A 559 21.71 -4.70 -7.10
C GLY A 559 20.27 -5.17 -7.21
N LEU A 560 19.95 -5.67 -8.39
CA LEU A 560 18.65 -6.22 -8.74
C LEU A 560 18.83 -7.68 -9.18
N LEU A 561 17.99 -8.52 -8.60
CA LEU A 561 17.88 -9.93 -8.92
C LEU A 561 16.52 -10.15 -9.58
N MET A 562 16.53 -10.44 -10.87
CA MET A 562 15.34 -10.80 -11.62
C MET A 562 15.02 -12.27 -11.38
N LYS A 563 13.80 -12.53 -10.92
CA LYS A 563 13.20 -13.87 -10.87
C LYS A 563 12.30 -14.08 -12.09
N SER A 564 11.75 -15.28 -12.21
CA SER A 564 10.89 -15.66 -13.34
C SER A 564 9.64 -14.76 -13.48
N GLN A 565 9.13 -14.22 -12.37
CA GLN A 565 8.02 -13.26 -12.38
C GLN A 565 8.34 -11.98 -11.58
N ASP A 566 8.99 -12.11 -10.43
CA ASP A 566 9.25 -10.94 -9.56
C ASP A 566 10.70 -10.48 -9.57
N TYR A 567 10.99 -9.50 -8.73
CA TYR A 567 12.33 -8.99 -8.49
C TYR A 567 12.70 -9.14 -7.02
N SER A 568 13.99 -9.08 -6.76
CA SER A 568 14.59 -9.01 -5.43
C SER A 568 15.67 -7.95 -5.46
N VAL A 569 15.74 -7.14 -4.42
CA VAL A 569 16.78 -6.13 -4.26
C VAL A 569 17.88 -6.69 -3.39
N ILE A 570 19.12 -6.58 -3.85
CA ILE A 570 20.30 -6.97 -3.09
C ILE A 570 20.96 -5.70 -2.58
N LYS A 571 20.86 -5.46 -1.28
CA LYS A 571 21.39 -4.26 -0.63
C LYS A 571 22.32 -4.63 0.51
N SER A 572 23.10 -3.67 1.01
CA SER A 572 23.85 -3.89 2.25
C SER A 572 22.90 -4.23 3.40
N ALA A 573 23.27 -5.20 4.24
CA ALA A 573 22.47 -5.63 5.36
C ALA A 573 22.34 -4.50 6.40
N MET A 574 21.13 -4.30 6.90
CA MET A 574 20.83 -3.37 8.00
C MET A 574 21.20 -3.99 9.34
N CYS A 575 21.27 -3.18 10.40
CA CYS A 575 21.73 -3.61 11.73
C CYS A 575 21.00 -4.88 12.24
N PHE A 576 19.67 -4.93 12.14
CA PHE A 576 18.86 -6.05 12.60
C PHE A 576 18.94 -7.28 11.67
N GLU A 577 19.12 -7.07 10.36
CA GLU A 577 19.40 -8.15 9.41
C GLU A 577 20.75 -8.82 9.75
N ILE A 578 21.77 -8.03 10.11
CA ILE A 578 23.06 -8.56 10.56
C ILE A 578 22.88 -9.35 11.87
N MET A 579 22.16 -8.80 12.85
CA MET A 579 21.94 -9.49 14.13
C MET A 579 21.25 -10.84 13.97
N LYS A 580 20.25 -10.93 13.08
CA LYS A 580 19.49 -12.17 12.86
C LYS A 580 20.24 -13.22 12.04
N TYR A 581 20.82 -12.81 10.90
CA TYR A 581 21.32 -13.74 9.88
C TYR A 581 22.83 -13.96 9.90
N SER A 582 23.60 -13.20 10.69
CA SER A 582 25.05 -13.38 10.74
C SER A 582 25.48 -14.29 11.87
N ASN A 583 26.29 -15.31 11.56
CA ASN A 583 26.88 -16.17 12.58
C ASN A 583 27.94 -15.43 13.41
N LYS A 584 28.54 -14.38 12.84
CA LYS A 584 29.49 -13.48 13.51
C LYS A 584 29.04 -12.05 13.29
N ILE A 585 28.73 -11.35 14.38
CA ILE A 585 28.18 -9.99 14.32
C ILE A 585 29.35 -9.00 14.31
N VAL A 586 29.42 -8.19 13.25
CA VAL A 586 30.41 -7.10 13.13
C VAL A 586 29.67 -5.81 12.83
N LEU A 587 29.42 -5.05 13.90
CA LEU A 587 28.75 -3.76 13.82
C LEU A 587 29.78 -2.63 13.74
N ARG A 588 29.43 -1.58 13.00
CA ARG A 588 30.21 -0.35 12.94
C ARG A 588 29.57 0.68 13.88
N ASP A 589 30.36 1.63 14.36
CA ASP A 589 29.87 2.78 15.13
C ASP A 589 29.15 2.40 16.44
N LEU A 590 29.77 1.53 17.24
CA LEU A 590 29.27 1.16 18.57
C LEU A 590 29.58 2.24 19.62
N PRO A 591 28.64 2.52 20.55
CA PRO A 591 28.90 3.41 21.68
C PRO A 591 30.00 2.87 22.59
N GLY A 592 30.72 3.77 23.27
CA GLY A 592 31.80 3.39 24.18
C GLY A 592 31.29 2.46 25.30
N GLY A 593 31.90 1.27 25.41
CA GLY A 593 31.52 0.24 26.39
C GLY A 593 30.81 -0.97 25.80
N VAL A 594 30.27 -0.88 24.58
CA VAL A 594 29.61 -2.00 23.87
C VAL A 594 30.56 -2.58 22.82
N THR A 595 30.82 -3.88 22.90
CA THR A 595 31.62 -4.61 21.90
C THR A 595 30.71 -5.42 20.98
N SER A 596 31.16 -5.70 19.74
CA SER A 596 30.38 -6.57 18.84
C SER A 596 30.22 -7.99 19.39
N GLN A 597 31.18 -8.45 20.21
CA GLN A 597 31.12 -9.75 20.89
C GLN A 597 30.00 -9.78 21.94
N ALA A 598 29.88 -8.74 22.77
CA ALA A 598 28.81 -8.67 23.77
C ALA A 598 27.41 -8.65 23.12
N VAL A 599 27.26 -7.94 21.99
CA VAL A 599 26.01 -7.97 21.21
C VAL A 599 25.75 -9.38 20.63
N GLU A 600 26.78 -10.05 20.13
CA GLU A 600 26.68 -11.39 19.57
C GLU A 600 26.21 -12.42 20.59
N GLU A 601 26.81 -12.42 21.78
CA GLU A 601 26.43 -13.28 22.89
C GLU A 601 25.01 -13.01 23.37
N MET A 602 24.62 -11.72 23.47
CA MET A 602 23.27 -11.33 23.84
C MET A 602 22.22 -11.81 22.83
N VAL A 603 22.46 -11.63 21.52
CA VAL A 603 21.51 -12.05 20.48
C VAL A 603 21.37 -13.57 20.43
N ARG A 604 22.45 -14.33 20.60
CA ARG A 604 22.36 -15.80 20.72
C ARG A 604 21.55 -16.23 21.92
N LEU A 605 21.75 -15.58 23.06
CA LEU A 605 20.99 -15.84 24.28
C LEU A 605 19.49 -15.51 24.10
N LEU A 606 19.17 -14.40 23.44
CA LEU A 606 17.80 -14.00 23.10
C LEU A 606 17.09 -15.05 22.24
N HIS A 607 17.74 -15.53 21.18
CA HIS A 607 17.17 -16.56 20.32
C HIS A 607 17.04 -17.91 21.01
N ALA A 608 18.07 -18.33 21.77
CA ALA A 608 18.03 -19.59 22.53
C ALA A 608 16.91 -19.59 23.57
N PHE A 609 16.73 -18.48 24.29
CA PHE A 609 15.67 -18.34 25.29
C PHE A 609 14.29 -18.22 24.62
N GLY A 610 14.15 -17.40 23.58
CA GLY A 610 12.86 -17.24 22.88
C GLY A 610 12.35 -18.53 22.22
N SER A 611 13.25 -19.37 21.72
CA SER A 611 12.92 -20.65 21.07
C SER A 611 12.61 -21.79 22.04
N SER A 612 12.91 -21.64 23.34
CA SER A 612 12.54 -22.66 24.34
C SER A 612 11.04 -22.72 24.61
N PHE A 613 10.33 -21.60 24.40
CA PHE A 613 8.90 -21.48 24.67
C PHE A 613 8.03 -22.12 23.58
N SER A 614 6.87 -22.66 23.97
CA SER A 614 5.85 -23.13 23.04
C SER A 614 5.16 -21.97 22.29
N SER A 615 4.61 -22.24 21.11
CA SER A 615 3.86 -21.22 20.34
C SER A 615 2.69 -20.62 21.12
N ASP A 616 2.00 -21.45 21.92
CA ASP A 616 0.82 -21.04 22.68
C ASP A 616 1.19 -20.11 23.84
N THR A 617 2.28 -20.43 24.56
CA THR A 617 2.83 -19.55 25.60
C THR A 617 3.26 -18.20 25.02
N LEU A 618 3.93 -18.21 23.86
CA LEU A 618 4.34 -16.96 23.22
C LEU A 618 3.14 -16.10 22.80
N LYS A 619 2.04 -16.71 22.35
CA LYS A 619 0.79 -15.98 22.03
C LYS A 619 0.15 -15.37 23.27
N ALA A 620 0.04 -16.14 24.35
CA ALA A 620 -0.50 -15.66 25.61
C ALA A 620 0.29 -14.44 26.13
N VAL A 621 1.63 -14.50 26.09
CA VAL A 621 2.49 -13.37 26.46
C VAL A 621 2.28 -12.17 25.52
N LYS A 622 2.20 -12.39 24.19
CA LYS A 622 1.94 -11.29 23.24
C LYS A 622 0.60 -10.58 23.52
N LEU A 623 -0.45 -11.34 23.81
CA LEU A 623 -1.75 -10.79 24.20
C LEU A 623 -1.67 -10.05 25.55
N GLY A 624 -0.98 -10.62 26.54
CA GLY A 624 -0.75 -10.00 27.83
C GLY A 624 -0.01 -8.66 27.74
N LEU A 625 1.03 -8.58 26.91
CA LEU A 625 1.79 -7.35 26.65
C LEU A 625 0.90 -6.28 26.00
N MET A 626 0.12 -6.64 24.97
CA MET A 626 -0.78 -5.69 24.32
C MET A 626 -1.86 -5.18 25.30
N ASN A 627 -2.43 -6.07 26.10
CA ASN A 627 -3.39 -5.69 27.14
C ASN A 627 -2.77 -4.75 28.18
N ASP A 628 -1.53 -5.01 28.64
CA ASP A 628 -0.82 -4.14 29.57
C ASP A 628 -0.56 -2.74 29.00
N TYR A 629 -0.23 -2.65 27.70
CA TYR A 629 -0.10 -1.37 27.02
C TYR A 629 -1.44 -0.59 27.00
N THR A 630 -2.56 -1.30 26.83
CA THR A 630 -3.90 -0.69 26.80
C THR A 630 -4.47 -0.33 28.17
N SER A 631 -4.05 -1.01 29.24
CA SER A 631 -4.60 -0.86 30.58
C SER A 631 -4.42 0.56 31.14
N GLU A 632 -5.34 1.01 32.00
CA GLU A 632 -5.17 2.24 32.76
C GLU A 632 -4.18 2.02 33.91
N ALA A 633 -3.36 3.04 34.20
CA ALA A 633 -2.23 2.97 35.13
C ALA A 633 -2.65 2.94 36.62
N SER A 634 -3.67 2.15 36.98
CA SER A 634 -4.13 2.01 38.36
C SER A 634 -3.20 1.17 39.24
N THR A 635 -2.37 0.31 38.64
CA THR A 635 -1.43 -0.61 39.32
C THR A 635 0.03 -0.28 38.99
N SER A 636 0.95 -0.63 39.90
CA SER A 636 2.39 -0.38 39.70
C SER A 636 2.91 -1.16 38.48
N TRP A 637 4.02 -0.72 37.87
CA TRP A 637 4.65 -1.47 36.78
C TRP A 637 5.11 -2.87 37.23
N GLU A 638 5.53 -2.99 38.49
CA GLU A 638 6.02 -4.24 39.07
C GLU A 638 4.91 -5.30 39.18
N GLU A 639 3.73 -4.92 39.68
CA GLU A 639 2.58 -5.81 39.78
C GLU A 639 2.10 -6.29 38.40
N ARG A 640 2.19 -5.41 37.39
CA ARG A 640 1.80 -5.73 36.01
C ARG A 640 2.76 -6.72 35.36
N MET A 641 4.07 -6.50 35.52
CA MET A 641 5.10 -7.44 35.06
C MET A 641 4.94 -8.83 35.72
N ASN A 642 4.74 -8.86 37.05
CA ASN A 642 4.54 -10.10 37.80
C ASN A 642 3.26 -10.83 37.38
N SER A 643 2.17 -10.10 37.12
CA SER A 643 0.91 -10.69 36.63
C SER A 643 1.08 -11.42 35.30
N ILE A 644 1.83 -10.84 34.35
CA ILE A 644 2.11 -11.47 33.05
C ILE A 644 2.99 -12.70 33.25
N PHE A 645 4.03 -12.60 34.09
CA PHE A 645 4.92 -13.72 34.39
C PHE A 645 4.16 -14.90 35.02
N GLU A 646 3.37 -14.64 36.06
CA GLU A 646 2.62 -15.67 36.79
C GLU A 646 1.55 -16.35 35.92
N SER A 647 0.85 -15.57 35.08
CA SER A 647 -0.22 -16.09 34.23
C SER A 647 0.27 -16.92 33.05
N SER A 648 1.44 -16.56 32.47
CA SER A 648 1.83 -17.05 31.14
C SER A 648 3.21 -17.72 31.08
N MET A 649 4.13 -17.42 32.01
CA MET A 649 5.55 -17.85 31.94
C MET A 649 5.99 -18.76 33.08
N SER A 650 5.36 -18.67 34.26
CA SER A 650 5.70 -19.40 35.48
C SER A 650 5.80 -20.92 35.30
N ALA A 651 4.97 -21.50 34.43
CA ALA A 651 4.97 -22.93 34.12
C ALA A 651 6.21 -23.39 33.32
N HIS A 652 6.86 -22.49 32.59
CA HIS A 652 8.00 -22.81 31.72
C HIS A 652 9.35 -22.39 32.33
N VAL A 653 9.39 -21.25 33.03
CA VAL A 653 10.62 -20.73 33.65
C VAL A 653 10.86 -21.43 34.99
N THR A 654 11.38 -22.66 34.93
CA THR A 654 11.81 -23.42 36.12
C THR A 654 13.12 -22.85 36.68
N GLN A 655 13.50 -23.24 37.90
CA GLN A 655 14.78 -22.82 38.51
C GLN A 655 16.00 -23.16 37.65
N GLU A 656 15.96 -24.28 36.92
CA GLU A 656 17.06 -24.69 36.03
C GLU A 656 17.19 -23.74 34.83
N VAL A 657 16.07 -23.40 34.18
CA VAL A 657 16.03 -22.45 33.05
C VAL A 657 16.43 -21.05 33.50
N GLY A 658 15.96 -20.61 34.68
CA GLY A 658 16.33 -19.33 35.28
C GLY A 658 17.84 -19.24 35.58
N ASN A 659 18.43 -20.29 36.15
CA ASN A 659 19.87 -20.34 36.42
C ASN A 659 20.70 -20.32 35.13
N ALA A 660 20.26 -21.05 34.09
CA ALA A 660 20.93 -21.04 32.79
C ALA A 660 20.87 -19.65 32.11
N LEU A 661 19.73 -18.95 32.24
CA LEU A 661 19.57 -17.58 31.75
C LEU A 661 20.53 -16.62 32.48
N LEU A 662 20.61 -16.69 33.82
CA LEU A 662 21.50 -15.85 34.61
C LEU A 662 22.99 -16.12 34.31
N GLU A 663 23.38 -17.38 34.13
CA GLU A 663 24.73 -17.73 33.72
C GLU A 663 25.07 -17.17 32.32
N GLY A 664 24.11 -17.25 31.39
CA GLY A 664 24.24 -16.67 30.06
C GLY A 664 24.37 -15.15 30.07
N LEU A 665 23.56 -14.45 30.88
CA LEU A 665 23.64 -13.00 31.06
C LEU A 665 24.96 -12.58 31.71
N GLY A 666 25.50 -13.40 32.64
CA GLY A 666 26.79 -13.17 33.27
C GLY A 666 28.00 -13.25 32.32
N LYS A 667 27.84 -13.86 31.15
CA LYS A 667 28.89 -13.91 30.10
C LYS A 667 28.94 -12.64 29.26
N VAL A 668 27.84 -11.89 29.19
CA VAL A 668 27.73 -10.69 28.35
C VAL A 668 28.32 -9.48 29.07
N ASP A 669 29.40 -8.92 28.52
CA ASP A 669 29.98 -7.67 29.03
C ASP A 669 29.00 -6.50 28.91
N ASN A 670 28.84 -5.72 29.99
CA ASN A 670 28.00 -4.52 30.04
C ASN A 670 26.54 -4.73 29.57
N VAL A 671 25.89 -5.83 30.00
CA VAL A 671 24.51 -6.23 29.65
C VAL A 671 23.51 -5.08 29.49
N LEU A 672 23.43 -4.18 30.48
CA LEU A 672 22.47 -3.06 30.45
C LEU A 672 22.73 -2.08 29.30
N GLN A 673 24.00 -1.79 28.99
CA GLN A 673 24.37 -0.95 27.85
C GLN A 673 24.11 -1.66 26.53
N VAL A 674 24.26 -2.98 26.47
CA VAL A 674 23.92 -3.80 25.29
C VAL A 674 22.41 -3.79 25.05
N ILE A 675 21.59 -3.94 26.09
CA ILE A 675 20.12 -3.85 26.00
C ILE A 675 19.70 -2.44 25.55
N GLU A 676 20.33 -1.40 26.12
CA GLU A 676 20.08 -0.01 25.72
C GLU A 676 20.51 0.25 24.26
N TYR A 677 21.64 -0.32 23.83
CA TYR A 677 22.06 -0.26 22.44
C TYR A 677 21.07 -0.96 21.52
N ILE A 678 20.62 -2.19 21.82
CA ILE A 678 19.66 -2.90 20.96
C ILE A 678 18.34 -2.12 20.85
N THR A 679 17.90 -1.46 21.93
CA THR A 679 16.71 -0.60 21.91
C THR A 679 16.89 0.74 21.18
N THR A 680 18.11 1.26 21.08
CA THR A 680 18.41 2.57 20.45
C THR A 680 19.16 2.45 19.13
N ALA A 681 19.56 1.24 18.74
CA ALA A 681 20.30 0.92 17.53
C ALA A 681 19.70 1.52 16.26
N PRO A 682 18.36 1.63 16.08
CA PRO A 682 17.80 2.35 14.93
C PRO A 682 18.33 3.79 14.81
N GLN A 683 18.33 4.54 15.92
CA GLN A 683 18.60 5.98 15.95
C GLN A 683 20.08 6.34 15.79
N VAL A 684 20.99 5.41 16.12
CA VAL A 684 22.44 5.66 16.14
C VAL A 684 23.04 5.68 14.73
N HIS A 685 22.49 4.90 13.78
CA HIS A 685 23.09 4.68 12.45
C HIS A 685 22.81 5.78 11.42
N LEU A 686 21.86 6.69 11.69
CA LEU A 686 21.51 7.77 10.76
C LEU A 686 22.64 8.79 10.55
N GLY A 687 23.56 8.97 11.51
CA GLY A 687 24.76 9.81 11.36
C GLY A 687 24.48 11.24 10.87
N GLY A 688 23.34 11.82 11.24
CA GLY A 688 22.91 13.15 10.80
C GLY A 688 22.38 13.22 9.35
N PHE A 689 22.05 12.08 8.73
CA PHE A 689 21.43 12.03 7.42
C PHE A 689 20.15 12.86 7.37
N ARG A 690 20.06 13.75 6.38
CA ARG A 690 18.83 14.49 6.06
C ARG A 690 18.40 14.13 4.64
N PRO A 691 17.15 13.69 4.44
CA PRO A 691 16.66 13.37 3.10
C PRO A 691 16.68 14.63 2.23
N ILE A 692 17.02 14.44 0.95
CA ILE A 692 16.84 15.49 -0.06
C ILE A 692 15.36 15.50 -0.40
N LYS A 693 14.76 16.65 -0.14
CA LYS A 693 13.35 16.96 -0.33
C LYS A 693 13.06 17.41 -1.78
N ASN A 694 11.80 17.52 -2.13
CA ASN A 694 11.19 17.85 -3.44
C ASN A 694 11.38 16.81 -4.55
N THR A 695 11.33 15.51 -4.20
CA THR A 695 11.47 14.41 -5.19
C THR A 695 10.49 13.28 -4.91
N PRO A 696 9.46 13.07 -5.76
CA PRO A 696 8.54 11.95 -5.62
C PRO A 696 9.29 10.62 -5.68
N ILE A 697 8.88 9.66 -4.85
CA ILE A 697 9.42 8.29 -4.91
C ILE A 697 8.76 7.58 -6.11
N GLY A 698 9.56 6.91 -6.93
CA GLY A 698 9.03 6.09 -8.04
C GLY A 698 8.40 4.80 -7.54
N GLU A 699 7.59 4.13 -8.35
CA GLU A 699 6.89 2.89 -7.92
C GLU A 699 7.85 1.78 -7.49
N TYR A 700 8.95 1.59 -8.22
CA TYR A 700 10.02 0.67 -7.84
C TYR A 700 10.69 1.06 -6.52
N GLY A 701 10.88 2.37 -6.30
CA GLY A 701 11.36 2.90 -5.01
C GLY A 701 10.39 2.64 -3.86
N ILE A 702 9.08 2.82 -4.08
CA ILE A 702 8.03 2.55 -3.09
C ILE A 702 8.00 1.06 -2.74
N SER A 703 7.98 0.17 -3.74
CA SER A 703 7.97 -1.29 -3.51
C SER A 703 9.20 -1.75 -2.73
N THR A 704 10.39 -1.23 -3.10
CA THR A 704 11.63 -1.51 -2.37
C THR A 704 11.61 -0.97 -0.94
N LEU A 705 11.08 0.23 -0.74
CA LEU A 705 10.98 0.86 0.58
C LEU A 705 10.02 0.09 1.49
N VAL A 706 8.83 -0.25 1.00
CA VAL A 706 7.83 -1.04 1.73
C VAL A 706 8.44 -2.36 2.19
N ALA A 707 9.03 -3.14 1.27
CA ALA A 707 9.62 -4.43 1.61
C ALA A 707 10.80 -4.31 2.60
N SER A 708 11.61 -3.27 2.46
CA SER A 708 12.73 -3.02 3.38
C SER A 708 12.27 -2.60 4.77
N VAL A 709 11.23 -1.75 4.87
CA VAL A 709 10.64 -1.32 6.13
C VAL A 709 9.92 -2.48 6.82
N GLU A 710 9.13 -3.26 6.09
CA GLU A 710 8.45 -4.45 6.60
C GLU A 710 9.46 -5.43 7.20
N THR A 711 10.48 -5.82 6.43
CA THR A 711 11.56 -6.71 6.91
C THR A 711 12.23 -6.16 8.17
N GLN A 712 12.55 -4.86 8.19
CA GLN A 712 13.19 -4.23 9.33
C GLN A 712 12.30 -4.27 10.59
N ILE A 713 11.02 -3.95 10.45
CA ILE A 713 10.09 -3.88 11.59
C ILE A 713 9.78 -5.28 12.12
N GLU A 714 9.65 -6.29 11.27
CA GLU A 714 9.45 -7.67 11.70
C GLU A 714 10.65 -8.19 12.52
N LEU A 715 11.87 -7.97 12.02
CA LEU A 715 13.09 -8.36 12.74
C LEU A 715 13.26 -7.59 14.05
N GLN A 716 12.97 -6.29 14.05
CA GLN A 716 12.97 -5.46 15.26
C GLN A 716 11.94 -5.95 16.28
N SER A 717 10.71 -6.22 15.84
CA SER A 717 9.62 -6.70 16.69
C SER A 717 9.95 -8.06 17.32
N GLU A 718 10.58 -8.97 16.58
CA GLU A 718 10.99 -10.27 17.10
C GLU A 718 12.05 -10.13 18.19
N LEU A 719 13.09 -9.33 17.93
CA LEU A 719 14.18 -9.12 18.88
C LEU A 719 13.72 -8.38 20.14
N ILE A 720 12.88 -7.36 20.00
CA ILE A 720 12.27 -6.62 21.11
C ILE A 720 11.38 -7.55 21.95
N PHE A 721 10.62 -8.43 21.30
CA PHE A 721 9.80 -9.40 22.01
C PHE A 721 10.64 -10.40 22.82
N GLN A 722 11.73 -10.91 22.25
CA GLN A 722 12.67 -11.77 22.99
C GLN A 722 13.32 -11.04 24.17
N LEU A 723 13.63 -9.76 24.01
CA LEU A 723 14.13 -8.92 25.12
C LEU A 723 13.07 -8.77 26.22
N LEU A 724 11.80 -8.56 25.86
CA LEU A 724 10.69 -8.49 26.82
C LEU A 724 10.54 -9.79 27.60
N LEU A 725 10.73 -10.97 26.97
CA LEU A 725 10.70 -12.26 27.68
C LEU A 725 11.78 -12.33 28.77
N ILE A 726 13.01 -11.90 28.47
CA ILE A 726 14.09 -11.86 29.47
C ILE A 726 13.74 -10.87 30.58
N VAL A 727 13.29 -9.66 30.23
CA VAL A 727 12.97 -8.61 31.19
C VAL A 727 11.84 -9.01 32.14
N LEU A 728 10.85 -9.79 31.66
CA LEU A 728 9.78 -10.35 32.48
C LEU A 728 10.25 -11.52 33.38
N SER A 729 11.37 -12.16 33.05
CA SER A 729 11.87 -13.35 33.77
C SER A 729 12.92 -13.04 34.84
N VAL A 730 13.45 -11.81 34.86
CA VAL A 730 14.49 -11.37 35.81
C VAL A 730 13.85 -10.56 36.93
N ASP A 731 14.48 -10.56 38.12
CA ASP A 731 14.03 -9.79 39.28
C ASP A 731 13.73 -8.32 38.94
N VAL A 732 12.53 -7.89 39.33
CA VAL A 732 12.03 -6.55 39.05
C VAL A 732 12.82 -5.51 39.86
N ASN A 733 13.40 -4.54 39.16
CA ASN A 733 14.06 -3.38 39.76
C ASN A 733 13.73 -2.11 38.94
N ASP A 734 14.03 -0.93 39.49
CA ASP A 734 13.75 0.37 38.84
C ASP A 734 14.34 0.49 37.42
N ALA A 735 15.50 -0.10 37.17
CA ALA A 735 16.14 -0.07 35.85
C ALA A 735 15.39 -0.96 34.85
N MET A 736 14.98 -2.15 35.27
CA MET A 736 14.20 -3.10 34.46
C MET A 736 12.81 -2.57 34.17
N VAL A 737 12.17 -1.87 35.10
CA VAL A 737 10.88 -1.19 34.87
C VAL A 737 11.02 -0.10 33.79
N LYS A 738 12.10 0.70 33.83
CA LYS A 738 12.36 1.70 32.78
C LYS A 738 12.59 1.05 31.42
N ILE A 739 13.38 -0.03 31.36
CA ILE A 739 13.64 -0.78 30.14
C ILE A 739 12.34 -1.41 29.60
N TYR A 740 11.55 -2.05 30.46
CA TYR A 740 10.26 -2.66 30.13
C TYR A 740 9.31 -1.65 29.52
N SER A 741 9.09 -0.50 30.17
CA SER A 741 8.17 0.52 29.66
C SER A 741 8.59 1.08 28.30
N LYS A 742 9.91 1.21 28.06
CA LYS A 742 10.46 1.65 26.77
C LYS A 742 10.25 0.57 25.70
N LEU A 743 10.61 -0.69 25.99
CA LEU A 743 10.44 -1.83 25.09
C LEU A 743 8.98 -2.05 24.71
N LEU A 744 8.06 -1.98 25.68
CA LEU A 744 6.63 -2.17 25.46
C LEU A 744 6.08 -1.11 24.49
N LYS A 745 6.47 0.16 24.66
CA LYS A 745 6.09 1.25 23.74
C LYS A 745 6.64 1.01 22.32
N PHE A 746 7.89 0.57 22.18
CA PHE A 746 8.46 0.24 20.87
C PHE A 746 7.78 -0.96 20.21
N TYR A 747 7.48 -2.00 21.00
CA TYR A 747 6.77 -3.17 20.54
C TYR A 747 5.38 -2.81 20.00
N ALA A 748 4.61 -2.00 20.75
CA ALA A 748 3.31 -1.49 20.31
C ALA A 748 3.42 -0.68 18.99
N LYS A 749 4.44 0.17 18.84
CA LYS A 749 4.67 0.92 17.59
C LYS A 749 5.02 0.02 16.41
N CYS A 750 5.79 -1.05 16.61
CA CYS A 750 6.05 -2.04 15.57
C CYS A 750 4.74 -2.73 15.11
N HIS A 751 3.88 -3.10 16.06
CA HIS A 751 2.57 -3.68 15.75
C HIS A 751 1.68 -2.73 14.96
N LEU A 752 1.61 -1.46 15.35
CA LEU A 752 0.90 -0.43 14.58
C LEU A 752 1.43 -0.34 13.15
N ALA A 753 2.75 -0.31 12.97
CA ALA A 753 3.36 -0.21 11.65
C ALA A 753 3.05 -1.44 10.77
N LEU A 754 3.16 -2.64 11.32
CA LEU A 754 2.79 -3.88 10.61
C LEU A 754 1.30 -3.91 10.27
N ALA A 755 0.42 -3.39 11.13
CA ALA A 755 -1.01 -3.25 10.83
C ALA A 755 -1.25 -2.30 9.64
N THR A 756 -0.57 -1.16 9.60
CA THR A 756 -0.68 -0.21 8.47
C THR A 756 -0.05 -0.69 7.16
N LEU A 757 0.89 -1.65 7.22
CA LEU A 757 1.48 -2.30 6.04
C LEU A 757 0.57 -3.40 5.46
N ARG A 758 -0.39 -3.89 6.24
CA ARG A 758 -1.35 -4.92 5.84
C ARG A 758 -2.68 -4.36 5.34
N LEU A 759 -3.00 -3.11 5.69
CA LEU A 759 -4.19 -2.40 5.22
C LEU A 759 -3.86 -1.53 4.00
N GLY A 760 -4.84 -1.36 3.13
CA GLY A 760 -4.73 -0.47 1.98
C GLY A 760 -6.08 0.01 1.50
N PHE A 761 -6.05 0.94 0.54
CA PHE A 761 -7.22 1.61 0.02
C PHE A 761 -7.30 1.43 -1.49
N LYS A 762 -8.53 1.22 -1.97
CA LYS A 762 -8.86 1.28 -3.40
C LYS A 762 -8.66 2.70 -3.94
N GLU A 763 -8.61 2.84 -5.27
CA GLU A 763 -8.48 4.16 -5.92
C GLU A 763 -9.64 5.12 -5.56
N ASN A 764 -10.81 4.60 -5.22
CA ASN A 764 -11.98 5.37 -4.77
C ASN A 764 -11.88 5.81 -3.29
N GLY A 765 -10.84 5.38 -2.56
CA GLY A 765 -10.61 5.70 -1.15
C GLY A 765 -11.30 4.78 -0.14
N GLU A 766 -12.00 3.73 -0.59
CA GLU A 766 -12.57 2.71 0.28
C GLU A 766 -11.49 1.75 0.78
N LEU A 767 -11.65 1.24 2.01
CA LEU A 767 -10.74 0.25 2.58
C LEU A 767 -10.85 -1.06 1.78
N GLU A 768 -9.71 -1.55 1.30
CA GLU A 768 -9.63 -2.82 0.60
C GLU A 768 -9.26 -3.91 1.58
N GLU A 769 -10.27 -4.61 2.10
CA GLU A 769 -10.04 -5.70 3.04
C GLU A 769 -9.73 -7.02 2.34
N ASP A 770 -10.10 -7.21 1.07
CA ASP A 770 -10.19 -8.55 0.48
C ASP A 770 -9.28 -8.88 -0.71
N ASP A 771 -8.69 -7.90 -1.36
CA ASP A 771 -7.89 -8.09 -2.57
C ASP A 771 -6.38 -7.91 -2.30
N VAL A 772 -5.54 -8.41 -3.19
CA VAL A 772 -4.07 -8.28 -3.07
C VAL A 772 -3.68 -6.84 -3.41
N LEU A 773 -3.29 -6.10 -2.38
CA LEU A 773 -2.95 -4.68 -2.48
C LEU A 773 -1.62 -4.45 -3.19
N LYS A 774 -1.60 -3.48 -4.11
CA LYS A 774 -0.36 -2.96 -4.66
C LYS A 774 0.40 -2.20 -3.56
N PRO A 775 1.75 -2.20 -3.56
CA PRO A 775 2.51 -1.42 -2.60
C PRO A 775 2.09 0.05 -2.53
N SER A 776 1.71 0.65 -3.65
CA SER A 776 1.23 2.04 -3.75
C SER A 776 -0.16 2.31 -3.16
N GLN A 777 -0.96 1.26 -2.94
CA GLN A 777 -2.31 1.31 -2.35
C GLN A 777 -2.28 1.08 -0.83
N LEU A 778 -1.16 0.61 -0.29
CA LEU A 778 -1.01 0.40 1.15
C LEU A 778 -1.18 1.70 1.92
N MET A 779 -1.87 1.62 3.05
CA MET A 779 -2.10 2.72 3.97
C MET A 779 -0.78 3.34 4.43
N PHE A 780 0.21 2.50 4.73
CA PHE A 780 1.59 2.92 4.99
C PHE A 780 2.15 3.90 3.95
N THR A 781 1.94 3.63 2.66
CA THR A 781 2.46 4.50 1.59
C THR A 781 1.70 5.80 1.46
N ALA A 782 0.39 5.80 1.72
CA ALA A 782 -0.41 7.02 1.78
C ALA A 782 0.04 7.93 2.93
N ILE A 783 0.30 7.35 4.12
CA ILE A 783 0.82 8.06 5.29
C ILE A 783 2.20 8.65 4.98
N ILE A 784 3.13 7.85 4.42
CA ILE A 784 4.49 8.32 4.12
C ILE A 784 4.51 9.44 3.10
N LYS A 785 3.76 9.31 2.00
CA LYS A 785 3.67 10.34 0.96
C LYS A 785 3.17 11.65 1.56
N ARG A 786 2.26 11.60 2.52
CA ARG A 786 1.67 12.80 3.12
C ARG A 786 2.54 13.46 4.18
N LEU A 787 3.08 12.68 5.11
CA LEU A 787 3.98 13.20 6.13
C LEU A 787 5.23 13.83 5.50
N ASN A 788 5.62 13.33 4.32
CA ASN A 788 6.69 13.85 3.50
C ASN A 788 6.16 14.39 2.17
N ASP A 789 5.28 15.39 2.18
CA ASP A 789 4.80 16.09 0.96
C ASP A 789 5.93 16.61 0.06
N ASP A 790 7.12 16.84 0.61
CA ASP A 790 8.29 17.20 -0.17
C ASP A 790 8.85 15.99 -0.97
N GLY A 791 8.46 14.75 -0.69
CA GLY A 791 9.12 13.56 -1.24
C GLY A 791 10.57 13.42 -0.78
N VAL A 792 11.18 12.26 -1.07
CA VAL A 792 12.53 11.90 -0.64
C VAL A 792 13.29 11.30 -1.80
N LEU A 793 14.49 11.83 -2.07
CA LEU A 793 15.35 11.28 -3.12
C LEU A 793 15.87 9.91 -2.68
N VAL A 794 15.31 8.87 -3.29
CA VAL A 794 15.73 7.48 -3.10
C VAL A 794 16.78 7.14 -4.15
N THR A 795 18.01 6.95 -3.69
CA THR A 795 19.11 6.44 -4.53
C THR A 795 19.57 5.09 -4.02
N SER A 796 20.13 4.30 -4.93
CA SER A 796 20.72 2.99 -4.67
C SER A 796 21.73 3.00 -3.50
N SER A 797 22.50 4.09 -3.37
CA SER A 797 23.50 4.28 -2.31
C SER A 797 22.95 4.73 -0.95
N LYS A 798 21.72 5.25 -0.92
CA LYS A 798 21.09 5.85 0.28
C LYS A 798 19.87 5.06 0.77
N MET A 799 19.46 3.98 0.10
CA MET A 799 18.25 3.21 0.43
C MET A 799 18.14 2.83 1.91
N ASN A 800 19.19 2.27 2.51
CA ASN A 800 19.17 1.90 3.94
C ASN A 800 18.96 3.12 4.85
N LYS A 801 19.64 4.23 4.56
CA LYS A 801 19.50 5.48 5.34
C LYS A 801 18.10 6.08 5.23
N VAL A 802 17.49 5.96 4.05
CA VAL A 802 16.11 6.38 3.82
C VAL A 802 15.15 5.48 4.60
N THR A 803 15.38 4.16 4.58
CA THR A 803 14.59 3.18 5.35
C THR A 803 14.66 3.49 6.85
N GLU A 804 15.87 3.67 7.40
CA GLU A 804 16.10 4.07 8.80
C GLU A 804 15.43 5.41 9.12
N TYR A 805 15.50 6.39 8.21
CA TYR A 805 14.83 7.68 8.38
C TYR A 805 13.31 7.51 8.55
N PHE A 806 12.66 6.69 7.73
CA PHE A 806 11.22 6.45 7.84
C PHE A 806 10.86 5.71 9.12
N VAL A 807 11.64 4.70 9.53
CA VAL A 807 11.38 3.98 10.78
C VAL A 807 11.49 4.93 11.98
N ASP A 808 12.54 5.73 12.05
CA ASP A 808 12.83 6.52 13.27
C ASP A 808 12.09 7.86 13.34
N PHE A 809 12.03 8.59 12.23
CA PHE A 809 11.48 9.95 12.19
C PHE A 809 10.04 10.00 11.70
N VAL A 810 9.47 8.89 11.21
CA VAL A 810 8.08 8.84 10.78
C VAL A 810 7.31 7.83 11.62
N ILE A 811 7.66 6.54 11.57
CA ILE A 811 6.86 5.46 12.19
C ILE A 811 6.88 5.55 13.71
N TYR A 812 8.03 5.83 14.31
CA TYR A 812 8.15 5.91 15.77
C TYR A 812 7.65 7.22 16.39
N GLN A 813 7.09 8.13 15.59
CA GLN A 813 6.49 9.37 16.08
C GLN A 813 5.00 9.17 16.42
N GLU A 814 4.46 9.96 17.34
CA GLU A 814 3.04 9.86 17.75
C GLU A 814 2.10 10.26 16.61
N GLU A 815 2.57 11.17 15.76
CA GLU A 815 1.91 11.67 14.57
C GLU A 815 1.60 10.58 13.55
N TYR A 816 2.32 9.46 13.57
CA TYR A 816 2.04 8.29 12.74
C TYR A 816 0.72 7.62 13.14
N ALA A 817 0.46 7.47 14.44
CA ALA A 817 -0.79 6.92 14.94
C ALA A 817 -1.97 7.84 14.60
N PHE A 818 -1.79 9.16 14.70
CA PHE A 818 -2.79 10.14 14.28
C PHE A 818 -3.10 10.02 12.79
N ALA A 819 -2.06 9.90 11.95
CA ALA A 819 -2.24 9.75 10.51
C ALA A 819 -2.98 8.45 10.18
N ALA A 820 -2.63 7.35 10.84
CA ALA A 820 -3.28 6.07 10.63
C ALA A 820 -4.77 6.12 10.95
N VAL A 821 -5.12 6.56 12.16
CA VAL A 821 -6.51 6.70 12.58
C VAL A 821 -7.28 7.69 11.70
N SER A 822 -6.65 8.77 11.26
CA SER A 822 -7.29 9.77 10.40
C SER A 822 -7.67 9.23 9.03
N TRP A 823 -6.81 8.40 8.44
CA TRP A 823 -7.10 7.73 7.18
C TRP A 823 -8.25 6.73 7.30
N LEU A 824 -8.32 5.96 8.39
CA LEU A 824 -9.41 5.01 8.61
C LEU A 824 -10.75 5.71 8.90
N LEU A 825 -10.72 6.83 9.62
CA LEU A 825 -11.91 7.65 9.86
C LEU A 825 -12.47 8.24 8.56
N LYS A 826 -11.60 8.67 7.64
CA LYS A 826 -12.01 9.10 6.29
C LYS A 826 -12.69 7.97 5.50
N ALA A 827 -12.24 6.73 5.69
CA ALA A 827 -12.81 5.55 5.05
C ALA A 827 -14.09 5.01 5.73
N ASN A 828 -14.59 5.68 6.78
CA ASN A 828 -15.79 5.31 7.52
C ASN A 828 -15.74 3.93 8.20
N GLN A 829 -14.56 3.50 8.66
CA GLN A 829 -14.34 2.18 9.26
C GLN A 829 -14.15 2.25 10.78
N ALA A 830 -15.05 2.97 11.48
CA ALA A 830 -14.87 3.24 12.91
C ALA A 830 -14.87 1.98 13.79
N GLY A 831 -15.50 0.88 13.35
CA GLY A 831 -15.47 -0.41 14.05
C GLY A 831 -14.07 -1.05 14.08
N VAL A 832 -13.36 -1.07 12.95
CA VAL A 832 -11.97 -1.57 12.88
C VAL A 832 -11.04 -0.68 13.71
N ILE A 833 -11.27 0.63 13.67
CA ILE A 833 -10.46 1.58 14.44
C ILE A 833 -10.61 1.33 15.94
N LEU A 834 -11.85 1.15 16.42
CA LEU A 834 -12.13 0.95 17.84
C LEU A 834 -11.45 -0.31 18.39
N ASN A 835 -11.47 -1.40 17.62
CA ASN A 835 -10.91 -2.69 18.07
C ASN A 835 -9.38 -2.72 17.97
N ASP A 836 -8.82 -2.22 16.85
CA ASP A 836 -7.42 -2.49 16.52
C ASP A 836 -6.51 -1.27 16.66
N PHE A 837 -7.01 -0.04 16.46
CA PHE A 837 -6.17 1.15 16.32
C PHE A 837 -6.27 2.18 17.47
N VAL A 838 -7.41 2.30 18.16
CA VAL A 838 -7.60 3.26 19.27
C VAL A 838 -6.55 3.07 20.36
N GLN A 839 -6.20 1.81 20.65
CA GLN A 839 -5.21 1.46 21.66
C GLN A 839 -3.83 2.08 21.44
N PHE A 840 -3.48 2.42 20.20
CA PHE A 840 -2.17 3.01 19.85
C PHE A 840 -2.14 4.53 19.96
N LEU A 841 -3.27 5.19 20.23
CA LEU A 841 -3.32 6.64 20.41
C LEU A 841 -2.71 7.04 21.76
N PRO A 842 -1.83 8.06 21.81
CA PRO A 842 -1.25 8.55 23.06
C PRO A 842 -2.34 9.19 23.94
N LYS A 843 -2.66 8.57 25.07
CA LYS A 843 -3.78 8.95 25.96
C LYS A 843 -3.71 10.39 26.50
N GLU A 844 -2.52 10.97 26.61
CA GLU A 844 -2.30 12.32 27.15
C GLU A 844 -2.43 13.43 26.09
N SER A 845 -2.49 13.08 24.80
CA SER A 845 -2.56 14.06 23.72
C SER A 845 -3.99 14.59 23.50
N PRO A 846 -4.19 15.91 23.38
CA PRO A 846 -5.49 16.48 23.03
C PRO A 846 -5.96 16.05 21.63
N VAL A 847 -5.02 15.74 20.73
CA VAL A 847 -5.34 15.21 19.39
C VAL A 847 -5.94 13.81 19.51
N SER A 848 -5.40 12.95 20.38
CA SER A 848 -5.97 11.62 20.65
C SER A 848 -7.38 11.71 21.21
N ALA A 849 -7.61 12.59 22.19
CA ALA A 849 -8.94 12.77 22.79
C ALA A 849 -9.98 13.23 21.76
N LEU A 850 -9.58 14.10 20.81
CA LEU A 850 -10.42 14.48 19.69
C LEU A 850 -10.73 13.28 18.78
N LEU A 851 -9.70 12.55 18.34
CA LEU A 851 -9.87 11.39 17.46
C LEU A 851 -10.73 10.31 18.11
N GLU A 852 -10.49 9.99 19.38
CA GLU A 852 -11.27 9.02 20.16
C GLU A 852 -12.74 9.43 20.24
N GLY A 853 -13.02 10.72 20.52
CA GLY A 853 -14.38 11.24 20.52
C GLY A 853 -15.09 11.14 19.16
N LEU A 854 -14.36 11.36 18.05
CA LEU A 854 -14.89 11.17 16.70
C LEU A 854 -15.16 9.70 16.38
N ILE A 855 -14.31 8.78 16.84
CA ILE A 855 -14.47 7.33 16.63
C ILE A 855 -15.73 6.83 17.34
N TYR A 856 -15.91 7.16 18.62
CA TYR A 856 -17.13 6.75 19.35
C TYR A 856 -18.41 7.31 18.72
N MET A 857 -18.31 8.49 18.09
CA MET A 857 -19.45 9.08 17.39
C MET A 857 -19.84 8.29 16.14
N GLU A 858 -18.86 7.90 15.33
CA GLU A 858 -19.07 7.10 14.12
C GLU A 858 -19.56 5.67 14.43
N VAL A 859 -19.11 5.08 15.54
CA VAL A 859 -19.61 3.76 16.01
C VAL A 859 -21.06 3.84 16.51
N GLY A 860 -21.59 5.04 16.75
CA GLY A 860 -22.94 5.26 17.29
C GLY A 860 -23.01 5.32 18.82
N GLU A 861 -21.87 5.28 19.53
CA GLU A 861 -21.77 5.45 20.99
C GLU A 861 -21.68 6.93 21.40
N GLY A 862 -22.71 7.71 21.06
CA GLY A 862 -22.74 9.16 21.27
C GLY A 862 -22.54 9.63 22.72
N THR A 863 -22.87 8.80 23.72
CA THR A 863 -22.69 9.13 25.14
C THR A 863 -21.22 9.10 25.57
N LYS A 864 -20.46 8.08 25.16
CA LYS A 864 -19.01 8.00 25.45
C LYS A 864 -18.25 9.10 24.71
N ALA A 865 -18.62 9.36 23.45
CA ALA A 865 -18.08 10.49 22.68
C ALA A 865 -18.24 11.82 23.43
N PHE A 866 -19.43 12.06 24.01
CA PHE A 866 -19.69 13.26 24.80
C PHE A 866 -18.81 13.35 26.05
N GLU A 867 -18.63 12.25 26.78
CA GLU A 867 -17.83 12.23 28.01
C GLU A 867 -16.35 12.54 27.73
N VAL A 868 -15.76 11.90 26.71
CA VAL A 868 -14.35 12.09 26.32
C VAL A 868 -14.10 13.52 25.84
N LEU A 869 -14.96 14.05 24.97
CA LEU A 869 -14.79 15.39 24.38
C LEU A 869 -15.07 16.52 25.39
N ARG A 870 -15.94 16.27 26.38
CA ARG A 870 -16.21 17.22 27.47
C ARG A 870 -15.09 17.25 28.49
N LYS A 871 -14.53 16.09 28.86
CA LYS A 871 -13.43 15.99 29.83
C LYS A 871 -12.18 16.77 29.35
N ASN A 872 -11.95 16.80 28.04
CA ASN A 872 -10.76 17.40 27.43
C ASN A 872 -11.02 18.76 26.73
N SER A 873 -12.16 19.43 26.99
CA SER A 873 -12.59 20.63 26.25
C SER A 873 -11.56 21.76 26.23
N SER A 874 -11.00 22.10 27.39
CA SER A 874 -10.06 23.21 27.55
C SER A 874 -8.70 22.91 26.90
N SER A 875 -8.24 21.66 26.99
CA SER A 875 -7.00 21.18 26.38
C SER A 875 -7.09 21.21 24.86
N ILE A 876 -8.20 20.73 24.28
CA ILE A 876 -8.41 20.68 22.83
C ILE A 876 -8.57 22.08 22.23
N ALA A 877 -9.35 22.96 22.88
CA ALA A 877 -9.67 24.28 22.36
C ALA A 877 -8.44 25.20 22.26
N LYS A 878 -7.50 25.11 23.22
CA LYS A 878 -6.31 25.96 23.30
C LYS A 878 -5.07 25.37 22.62
N TYR A 879 -5.16 24.15 22.10
CA TYR A 879 -4.00 23.46 21.55
C TYR A 879 -3.56 24.04 20.20
N SER A 880 -2.27 24.36 20.06
CA SER A 880 -1.66 24.72 18.79
C SER A 880 -1.00 23.50 18.17
N THR A 881 -1.53 23.01 17.06
CA THR A 881 -0.93 21.86 16.36
C THR A 881 0.42 22.21 15.75
N THR A 882 1.33 21.25 15.81
CA THR A 882 2.57 21.27 15.02
C THR A 882 2.26 21.04 13.53
N ILE A 883 3.21 21.42 12.66
CA ILE A 883 3.09 21.20 11.21
C ILE A 883 2.87 19.71 10.88
N LEU A 884 3.49 18.80 11.62
CA LEU A 884 3.35 17.36 11.41
C LEU A 884 1.98 16.85 11.83
N GLU A 885 1.45 17.28 12.97
CA GLU A 885 0.09 16.94 13.40
C GLU A 885 -0.97 17.46 12.44
N THR A 886 -0.81 18.71 11.95
CA THR A 886 -1.71 19.25 10.92
C THR A 886 -1.70 18.38 9.66
N ARG A 887 -0.53 17.87 9.25
CA ARG A 887 -0.41 16.94 8.10
C ARG A 887 -1.04 15.58 8.39
N SER A 888 -0.86 15.03 9.59
CA SER A 888 -1.47 13.75 10.01
C SER A 888 -2.99 13.79 9.99
N LEU A 889 -3.57 14.92 10.39
CA LEU A 889 -5.03 15.10 10.50
C LEU A 889 -5.67 15.62 9.21
N GLU A 890 -4.89 15.90 8.17
CA GLU A 890 -5.39 16.41 6.90
C GLU A 890 -6.45 15.55 6.19
N PRO A 891 -6.45 14.21 6.28
CA PRO A 891 -7.54 13.38 5.74
C PRO A 891 -8.93 13.79 6.28
N ILE A 892 -8.99 14.37 7.48
CA ILE A 892 -10.23 14.80 8.17
C ILE A 892 -10.45 16.32 8.03
N GLN A 893 -9.49 17.10 7.53
CA GLN A 893 -9.58 18.58 7.46
C GLN A 893 -10.81 19.10 6.70
N ASN A 894 -11.25 18.39 5.66
CA ASN A 894 -12.42 18.76 4.87
C ASN A 894 -13.76 18.39 5.54
N LEU A 895 -13.75 17.62 6.63
CA LEU A 895 -14.94 17.29 7.40
C LEU A 895 -15.26 18.41 8.39
N SER A 896 -16.55 18.65 8.65
CA SER A 896 -17.03 19.60 9.70
C SER A 896 -16.38 19.37 11.07
N LYS A 897 -15.84 18.16 11.26
CA LYS A 897 -15.10 17.59 12.39
C LYS A 897 -13.77 18.27 12.73
N PHE A 898 -13.07 18.89 11.77
CA PHE A 898 -11.76 19.52 12.03
C PHE A 898 -11.84 20.89 12.70
N LYS A 899 -13.00 21.57 12.65
CA LYS A 899 -13.23 22.90 13.26
C LYS A 899 -13.20 22.92 14.80
N LEU A 900 -12.90 21.78 15.43
CA LEU A 900 -12.84 21.61 16.88
C LEU A 900 -11.44 21.87 17.46
N LEU A 901 -10.39 21.78 16.65
CA LEU A 901 -9.00 21.85 17.13
C LEU A 901 -8.43 23.28 16.99
N GLY A 902 -7.78 23.80 18.04
CA GLY A 902 -7.04 25.07 17.97
C GLY A 902 -7.90 26.33 17.77
N VAL A 903 -9.13 26.29 18.25
CA VAL A 903 -10.15 27.35 18.09
C VAL A 903 -9.84 28.59 18.96
N GLY A 904 -9.01 28.44 20.00
CA GLY A 904 -8.57 29.51 20.90
C GLY A 904 -9.57 29.87 22.00
N SER A 905 -10.86 29.57 21.81
CA SER A 905 -11.95 29.83 22.77
C SER A 905 -12.75 28.57 23.06
N GLU A 906 -13.00 28.29 24.35
CA GLU A 906 -13.79 27.14 24.81
C GLU A 906 -15.27 27.27 24.40
N THR A 907 -15.78 28.50 24.32
CA THR A 907 -17.15 28.79 23.89
C THR A 907 -17.38 28.40 22.44
N LEU A 908 -16.44 28.76 21.56
CA LEU A 908 -16.52 28.44 20.13
C LEU A 908 -16.33 26.94 19.88
N TYR A 909 -15.51 26.26 20.72
CA TYR A 909 -15.40 24.80 20.71
C TYR A 909 -16.74 24.13 20.99
N PHE A 910 -17.45 24.51 22.07
CA PHE A 910 -18.75 23.91 22.40
C PHE A 910 -19.84 24.22 21.36
N ILE A 911 -19.81 25.39 20.72
CA ILE A 911 -20.70 25.74 19.59
C ILE A 911 -20.49 24.79 18.42
N ASN A 912 -19.23 24.60 18.01
CA ASN A 912 -18.87 23.70 16.91
C ASN A 912 -19.20 22.24 17.25
N LEU A 913 -18.95 21.83 18.50
CA LEU A 913 -19.26 20.49 18.98
C LEU A 913 -20.77 20.23 18.97
N ALA A 914 -21.58 21.18 19.44
CA ALA A 914 -23.03 21.06 19.41
C ALA A 914 -23.59 20.97 17.98
N ASN A 915 -22.99 21.67 17.00
CA ASN A 915 -23.39 21.54 15.59
C ASN A 915 -23.08 20.14 15.05
N LEU A 916 -21.91 19.61 15.40
CA LEU A 916 -21.47 18.29 14.96
C LEU A 916 -22.31 17.15 15.56
N PHE A 917 -22.76 17.26 16.82
CA PHE A 917 -23.72 16.31 17.39
C PHE A 917 -25.14 16.45 16.78
N ASP A 918 -25.57 17.66 16.39
CA ASP A 918 -26.85 17.89 15.69
C ASP A 918 -26.82 17.29 14.26
N GLU A 919 -25.70 17.43 13.55
CA GLU A 919 -25.48 16.81 12.22
C GLU A 919 -25.60 15.28 12.27
N ASN A 920 -25.14 14.65 13.36
CA ASN A 920 -25.22 13.20 13.59
C ASN A 920 -26.55 12.74 14.23
N GLY A 921 -27.55 13.62 14.34
CA GLY A 921 -28.89 13.27 14.85
C GLY A 921 -29.01 13.12 16.38
N LEU A 922 -27.95 13.44 17.14
CA LEU A 922 -27.91 13.35 18.61
C LEU A 922 -28.34 14.67 19.27
N THR A 923 -29.57 15.11 18.98
CA THR A 923 -30.11 16.43 19.35
C THR A 923 -30.13 16.71 20.86
N ASN A 924 -30.42 15.70 21.69
CA ASN A 924 -30.43 15.83 23.16
C ASN A 924 -29.03 16.12 23.74
N ILE A 925 -27.99 15.53 23.14
CA ILE A 925 -26.60 15.76 23.57
C ILE A 925 -26.13 17.13 23.06
N ALA A 926 -26.48 17.48 21.82
CA ALA A 926 -26.21 18.80 21.25
C ALA A 926 -26.78 19.94 22.12
N LEU A 927 -27.99 19.78 22.66
CA LEU A 927 -28.58 20.76 23.57
C LEU A 927 -27.78 20.93 24.87
N LYS A 928 -27.34 19.83 25.49
CA LYS A 928 -26.49 19.87 26.69
C LYS A 928 -25.16 20.57 26.43
N LEU A 929 -24.57 20.36 25.26
CA LEU A 929 -23.35 21.03 24.83
C LEU A 929 -23.56 22.53 24.57
N SER A 930 -24.70 22.88 23.96
CA SER A 930 -25.09 24.28 23.76
C SER A 930 -25.31 25.01 25.10
N LEU A 931 -25.93 24.38 26.09
CA LEU A 931 -25.98 24.90 27.46
C LEU A 931 -24.60 25.10 28.07
N SER A 932 -23.71 24.11 27.89
CA SER A 932 -22.34 24.17 28.39
C SER A 932 -21.59 25.37 27.82
N SER A 933 -21.79 25.67 26.53
CA SER A 933 -21.23 26.87 25.92
C SER A 933 -21.68 28.15 26.64
N ILE A 934 -22.95 28.25 27.04
CA ILE A 934 -23.51 29.48 27.67
C ILE A 934 -22.92 29.67 29.07
N THR A 935 -22.71 28.58 29.79
CA THR A 935 -22.17 28.59 31.16
C THR A 935 -20.66 28.83 31.26
N CYS A 936 -19.92 28.71 30.16
CA CYS A 936 -18.47 28.98 30.16
C CYS A 936 -18.16 30.46 30.45
N PRO A 937 -17.02 30.77 31.08
CA PRO A 937 -16.58 32.15 31.27
C PRO A 937 -16.22 32.79 29.92
N HIS A 938 -16.86 33.92 29.59
CA HIS A 938 -16.66 34.65 28.33
C HIS A 938 -15.88 35.95 28.55
N THR A 939 -15.08 36.34 27.57
CA THR A 939 -14.60 37.72 27.45
C THR A 939 -15.65 38.61 26.77
N ASP A 940 -15.67 39.91 27.07
CA ASP A 940 -16.64 40.86 26.49
C ASP A 940 -16.59 40.88 24.94
N ASP A 941 -15.41 40.69 24.35
CA ASP A 941 -15.21 40.58 22.90
C ASP A 941 -15.82 39.31 22.29
N GLU A 942 -15.84 38.19 23.03
CA GLU A 942 -16.44 36.93 22.58
C GLU A 942 -17.97 36.97 22.62
N LEU A 943 -18.54 37.62 23.64
CA LEU A 943 -19.98 37.84 23.75
C LEU A 943 -20.51 38.68 22.57
N ILE A 944 -19.76 39.70 22.15
CA ILE A 944 -20.11 40.55 21.00
C ILE A 944 -20.01 39.76 19.69
N LYS A 945 -18.99 38.92 19.51
CA LYS A 945 -18.75 38.18 18.25
C LYS A 945 -19.64 36.94 18.09
N TYR A 946 -19.84 36.16 19.16
CA TYR A 946 -20.43 34.82 19.09
C TYR A 946 -21.73 34.67 19.88
N GLY A 947 -22.07 35.61 20.77
CA GLY A 947 -23.24 35.52 21.64
C GLY A 947 -24.57 35.37 20.89
N HIS A 948 -24.70 36.02 19.72
CA HIS A 948 -25.88 35.83 18.87
C HIS A 948 -26.00 34.39 18.34
N ASN A 949 -24.91 33.86 17.77
CA ASN A 949 -24.90 32.51 17.19
C ASN A 949 -25.13 31.44 18.25
N GLN A 950 -24.58 31.64 19.44
CA GLN A 950 -24.76 30.78 20.59
C GLN A 950 -26.23 30.66 21.02
N GLN A 951 -26.89 31.80 21.24
CA GLN A 951 -28.29 31.84 21.64
C GLN A 951 -29.22 31.33 20.53
N TRP A 952 -28.90 31.64 19.27
CA TRP A 952 -29.63 31.12 18.11
C TRP A 952 -29.56 29.59 18.00
N GLN A 953 -28.38 29.01 18.18
CA GLN A 953 -28.20 27.55 18.15
C GLN A 953 -28.90 26.88 19.34
N PHE A 954 -28.78 27.46 20.54
CA PHE A 954 -29.48 26.99 21.73
C PHE A 954 -31.00 26.99 21.54
N PHE A 955 -31.53 28.06 20.95
CA PHE A 955 -32.95 28.18 20.58
C PHE A 955 -33.38 27.09 19.59
N LYS A 956 -32.64 26.92 18.49
CA LYS A 956 -32.95 25.92 17.45
C LYS A 956 -32.94 24.50 18.00
N LEU A 957 -31.97 24.15 18.85
CA LEU A 957 -31.87 22.84 19.47
C LEU A 957 -32.99 22.60 20.49
N SER A 958 -33.30 23.60 21.32
CA SER A 958 -34.40 23.51 22.31
C SER A 958 -35.76 23.33 21.65
N LEU A 959 -35.96 23.94 20.48
CA LEU A 959 -37.16 23.70 19.66
C LEU A 959 -37.24 22.27 19.11
N LYS A 960 -36.12 21.71 18.67
CA LYS A 960 -36.05 20.34 18.16
C LYS A 960 -36.32 19.30 19.25
N THR A 961 -35.82 19.52 20.48
CA THR A 961 -36.03 18.61 21.63
C THR A 961 -37.36 18.83 22.35
N THR A 962 -38.19 19.78 21.90
CA THR A 962 -39.47 20.19 22.50
C THR A 962 -39.36 20.72 23.93
N GLU A 963 -38.20 21.20 24.35
CA GLU A 963 -37.97 21.81 25.65
C GLU A 963 -38.32 23.30 25.62
N PHE A 964 -39.63 23.60 25.64
CA PHE A 964 -40.16 24.94 25.39
C PHE A 964 -39.72 26.00 26.42
N GLN A 965 -39.46 25.63 27.67
CA GLN A 965 -38.95 26.54 28.70
C GLN A 965 -37.56 27.09 28.35
N MET A 966 -36.68 26.22 27.86
CA MET A 966 -35.32 26.58 27.48
C MET A 966 -35.28 27.39 26.19
N ALA A 967 -36.12 27.01 25.22
CA ALA A 967 -36.30 27.79 23.98
C ALA A 967 -36.79 29.22 24.27
N TYR A 968 -37.74 29.38 25.20
CA TYR A 968 -38.23 30.71 25.58
C TYR A 968 -37.14 31.54 26.26
N HIS A 969 -36.39 30.96 27.19
CA HIS A 969 -35.26 31.64 27.83
C HIS A 969 -34.20 32.09 26.80
N ALA A 970 -33.94 31.29 25.77
CA ALA A 970 -33.05 31.67 24.67
C ALA A 970 -33.56 32.92 23.92
N ILE A 971 -34.85 32.96 23.58
CA ILE A 971 -35.49 34.10 22.90
C ILE A 971 -35.32 35.40 23.70
N LEU A 972 -35.43 35.31 25.04
CA LEU A 972 -35.27 36.49 25.90
C LEU A 972 -33.89 37.14 25.78
N ASN A 973 -32.86 36.33 25.56
CA ASN A 973 -31.46 36.75 25.47
C ASN A 973 -31.01 37.08 24.04
N ILE A 974 -31.80 36.75 23.01
CA ILE A 974 -31.53 37.09 21.61
C ILE A 974 -31.81 38.59 21.36
N ASN A 975 -30.99 39.20 20.49
CA ASN A 975 -31.14 40.60 20.09
C ASN A 975 -32.55 40.85 19.51
N ARG A 976 -33.16 41.98 19.89
CA ARG A 976 -34.53 42.38 19.52
C ARG A 976 -34.82 42.30 18.01
N LYS A 977 -33.82 42.49 17.16
CA LYS A 977 -33.95 42.41 15.69
C LYS A 977 -34.38 41.03 15.16
N TYR A 978 -33.89 39.94 15.75
CA TYR A 978 -34.14 38.57 15.29
C TYR A 978 -35.20 37.84 16.12
N ARG A 979 -35.68 38.50 17.17
CA ARG A 979 -36.64 37.95 18.14
C ARG A 979 -37.99 37.63 17.50
N SER A 980 -38.45 38.44 16.54
CA SER A 980 -39.72 38.21 15.82
C SER A 980 -39.71 36.90 15.03
N GLU A 981 -38.61 36.60 14.33
CA GLU A 981 -38.45 35.36 13.56
C GLU A 981 -38.36 34.14 14.48
N CYS A 982 -37.62 34.25 15.59
CA CYS A 982 -37.55 33.19 16.60
C CYS A 982 -38.94 32.90 17.20
N LEU A 983 -39.67 33.96 17.60
CA LEU A 983 -41.03 33.82 18.14
C LEU A 983 -41.96 33.14 17.15
N GLN A 984 -41.87 33.47 15.87
CA GLN A 984 -42.67 32.81 14.82
C GLN A 984 -42.39 31.31 14.73
N MET A 985 -41.12 30.91 14.71
CA MET A 985 -40.73 29.49 14.70
C MET A 985 -41.19 28.75 15.98
N PHE A 986 -41.08 29.39 17.14
CA PHE A 986 -41.49 28.83 18.43
C PHE A 986 -43.00 28.62 18.52
N ILE A 987 -43.78 29.63 18.11
CA ILE A 987 -45.24 29.56 18.10
C ILE A 987 -45.71 28.47 17.15
N LEU A 988 -45.17 28.41 15.93
CA LEU A 988 -45.48 27.35 14.97
C LEU A 988 -45.23 25.95 15.58
N LYS A 989 -44.08 25.76 16.21
CA LYS A 989 -43.73 24.46 16.82
C LYS A 989 -44.64 24.08 17.98
N LEU A 990 -45.05 25.04 18.81
CA LEU A 990 -46.01 24.81 19.91
C LEU A 990 -47.39 24.37 19.41
N PHE A 991 -47.83 24.90 18.26
CA PHE A 991 -49.07 24.48 17.63
C PHE A 991 -48.95 23.10 16.97
N GLU A 992 -47.80 22.76 16.40
CA GLU A 992 -47.52 21.42 15.86
C GLU A 992 -47.51 20.32 16.94
N THR A 993 -47.07 20.63 18.15
CA THR A 993 -47.00 19.69 19.28
C THR A 993 -48.23 19.70 20.20
N ASP A 994 -49.28 20.44 19.84
CA ASP A 994 -50.51 20.67 20.64
C ASP A 994 -50.24 21.20 22.08
N GLN A 995 -49.11 21.86 22.33
CA GLN A 995 -48.73 22.44 23.64
C GLN A 995 -48.99 23.95 23.76
N ALA A 996 -49.94 24.48 22.99
CA ALA A 996 -50.25 25.91 22.95
C ALA A 996 -50.65 26.53 24.30
N ASN A 997 -51.05 25.72 25.29
CA ASN A 997 -51.32 26.18 26.65
C ASN A 997 -50.10 26.82 27.33
N LEU A 998 -48.88 26.45 26.94
CA LEU A 998 -47.66 27.02 27.52
C LEU A 998 -47.42 28.48 27.13
N LEU A 999 -48.06 28.99 26.07
CA LEU A 999 -47.99 30.41 25.68
C LEU A 999 -48.51 31.34 26.78
N THR A 1000 -49.46 30.88 27.60
CA THR A 1000 -49.99 31.70 28.71
C THR A 1000 -49.00 31.84 29.87
N SER A 1001 -48.03 30.92 29.99
CA SER A 1001 -46.99 30.98 31.02
C SER A 1001 -45.72 31.73 30.60
N PHE A 1002 -45.46 31.88 29.30
CA PHE A 1002 -44.21 32.42 28.75
C PHE A 1002 -44.31 33.87 28.30
N SER A 1003 -44.72 34.77 29.19
CA SER A 1003 -45.06 36.13 28.78
C SER A 1003 -44.30 37.22 29.53
N ASN A 1004 -43.55 37.99 28.76
CA ASN A 1004 -43.00 39.27 29.16
C ASN A 1004 -43.79 40.39 28.47
N ALA A 1005 -43.92 41.54 29.13
CA ALA A 1005 -44.76 42.65 28.69
C ALA A 1005 -44.35 43.29 27.34
N ASP A 1006 -43.08 43.15 26.95
CA ASP A 1006 -42.50 43.87 25.80
C ASP A 1006 -42.78 43.24 24.42
N ASP A 1007 -43.12 41.94 24.33
CA ASP A 1007 -43.31 41.21 23.06
C ASP A 1007 -44.78 40.89 22.73
N ILE A 1008 -45.72 41.49 23.47
CA ILE A 1008 -47.15 41.13 23.39
C ILE A 1008 -47.71 41.39 21.98
N ASP A 1009 -47.40 42.55 21.41
CA ASP A 1009 -47.91 42.97 20.09
C ASP A 1009 -47.34 42.12 18.95
N THR A 1010 -46.08 41.66 19.07
CA THR A 1010 -45.42 40.86 18.04
C THR A 1010 -45.93 39.42 18.03
N VAL A 1011 -46.07 38.79 19.20
CA VAL A 1011 -46.65 37.45 19.35
C VAL A 1011 -48.09 37.43 18.84
N HIS A 1012 -48.88 38.43 19.21
CA HIS A 1012 -50.25 38.57 18.74
C HIS A 1012 -50.28 38.69 17.21
N LYS A 1013 -49.50 39.60 16.62
CA LYS A 1013 -49.47 39.78 15.17
C LYS A 1013 -49.13 38.46 14.44
N ILE A 1014 -48.15 37.72 14.94
CA ILE A 1014 -47.74 36.43 14.37
C ILE A 1014 -48.88 35.40 14.42
N ILE A 1015 -49.56 35.23 15.57
CA ILE A 1015 -50.66 34.26 15.68
C ILE A 1015 -51.82 34.66 14.77
N TYR A 1016 -52.08 35.96 14.62
CA TYR A 1016 -53.08 36.47 13.68
C TYR A 1016 -52.71 36.21 12.21
N ASP A 1017 -51.47 36.45 11.81
CA ASP A 1017 -50.98 36.21 10.45
C ASP A 1017 -51.03 34.70 10.11
N LEU A 1018 -50.72 33.82 11.09
CA LEU A 1018 -50.86 32.37 10.97
C LEU A 1018 -52.33 31.92 10.90
N ALA A 1019 -53.20 32.56 11.68
CA ALA A 1019 -54.63 32.29 11.64
C ALA A 1019 -55.23 32.69 10.27
N GLU A 1020 -54.79 33.81 9.68
CA GLU A 1020 -55.29 34.29 8.38
C GLU A 1020 -54.77 33.48 7.19
N SER A 1021 -53.56 32.92 7.27
CA SER A 1021 -52.96 32.09 6.22
C SER A 1021 -53.45 30.63 6.23
N SER A 1022 -53.83 30.07 7.38
CA SER A 1022 -54.30 28.68 7.51
C SER A 1022 -55.71 28.44 6.93
N PRO A 1023 -56.04 27.20 6.49
CA PRO A 1023 -57.37 26.86 6.01
C PRO A 1023 -58.43 27.02 7.12
N VAL A 1024 -59.64 27.43 6.74
CA VAL A 1024 -60.65 27.96 7.69
C VAL A 1024 -60.97 27.02 8.84
N LEU A 1025 -60.99 25.70 8.66
CA LEU A 1025 -61.29 24.78 9.76
C LEU A 1025 -60.13 24.62 10.75
N GLU A 1026 -58.88 24.68 10.27
CA GLU A 1026 -57.68 24.62 11.13
C GLU A 1026 -57.42 25.96 11.83
N SER A 1027 -57.85 27.07 11.21
CA SER A 1027 -57.69 28.42 11.76
C SER A 1027 -58.34 28.61 13.14
N LEU A 1028 -59.36 27.81 13.47
CA LEU A 1028 -60.05 27.85 14.76
C LEU A 1028 -59.11 27.62 15.95
N LYS A 1029 -58.10 26.76 15.79
CA LYS A 1029 -57.14 26.46 16.86
C LYS A 1029 -56.36 27.71 17.27
N TYR A 1030 -55.92 28.50 16.29
CA TYR A 1030 -55.17 29.75 16.53
C TYR A 1030 -56.04 30.82 17.20
N TYR A 1031 -57.28 31.01 16.72
CA TYR A 1031 -58.21 31.99 17.33
C TYR A 1031 -58.63 31.61 18.76
N LYS A 1032 -58.79 30.31 19.05
CA LYS A 1032 -59.05 29.84 20.43
C LYS A 1032 -57.89 30.15 21.37
N VAL A 1033 -56.65 29.99 20.91
CA VAL A 1033 -55.45 30.33 21.69
C VAL A 1033 -55.31 31.84 21.86
N CYS A 1034 -55.55 32.65 20.82
CA CYS A 1034 -55.63 34.11 20.96
C CYS A 1034 -56.68 34.54 22.00
N TYR A 1035 -57.86 33.92 21.97
CA TYR A 1035 -58.91 34.16 22.94
C TYR A 1035 -58.45 33.83 24.36
N SER A 1036 -57.96 32.61 24.61
CA SER A 1036 -57.52 32.21 25.97
C SER A 1036 -56.36 33.07 26.48
N TRP A 1037 -55.47 33.48 25.58
CA TRP A 1037 -54.33 34.32 25.92
C TRP A 1037 -54.78 35.73 26.31
N ARG A 1038 -55.63 36.40 25.52
CA ARG A 1038 -56.16 37.74 25.83
C ARG A 1038 -57.02 37.80 27.09
N VAL A 1039 -57.79 36.75 27.36
CA VAL A 1039 -58.55 36.64 28.62
C VAL A 1039 -57.60 36.65 29.83
N ASN A 1040 -56.44 36.00 29.75
CA ASN A 1040 -55.47 35.98 30.85
C ASN A 1040 -54.79 37.34 31.12
N TYR A 1041 -54.68 38.24 30.12
CA TYR A 1041 -54.20 39.62 30.33
C TYR A 1041 -55.29 40.62 30.74
N GLY A 1042 -56.54 40.17 30.84
CA GLY A 1042 -57.67 41.04 31.14
C GLY A 1042 -58.17 41.86 29.94
N ASP A 1043 -57.71 41.59 28.72
CA ASP A 1043 -58.27 42.18 27.49
C ASP A 1043 -59.47 41.37 26.99
N TYR A 1044 -60.59 41.54 27.69
CA TYR A 1044 -61.86 40.86 27.38
C TYR A 1044 -62.43 41.28 26.02
N ARG A 1045 -62.22 42.54 25.60
CA ARG A 1045 -62.73 43.05 24.32
C ARG A 1045 -61.96 42.47 23.16
N GLY A 1046 -60.62 42.49 23.23
CA GLY A 1046 -59.79 41.84 22.24
C GLY A 1046 -60.07 40.34 22.17
N ALA A 1047 -60.27 39.65 23.29
CA ALA A 1047 -60.60 38.22 23.25
C ALA A 1047 -61.83 37.93 22.37
N CYS A 1048 -62.88 38.76 22.51
CA CYS A 1048 -64.09 38.67 21.70
C CYS A 1048 -63.85 38.95 20.21
N GLU A 1049 -63.04 39.96 19.88
CA GLU A 1049 -62.70 40.32 18.49
C GLU A 1049 -61.96 39.20 17.75
N SER A 1050 -61.11 38.45 18.46
CA SER A 1050 -60.36 37.34 17.86
C SER A 1050 -61.29 36.20 17.41
N LEU A 1051 -62.24 35.79 18.25
CA LEU A 1051 -63.25 34.79 17.90
C LEU A 1051 -64.23 35.32 16.84
N TYR A 1052 -64.55 36.61 16.88
CA TYR A 1052 -65.47 37.21 15.92
C TYR A 1052 -64.87 37.30 14.50
N ARG A 1053 -63.56 37.54 14.36
CA ARG A 1053 -62.90 37.48 13.05
C ARG A 1053 -63.00 36.10 12.40
N PHE A 1054 -62.87 35.03 13.17
CA PHE A 1054 -63.06 33.66 12.68
C PHE A 1054 -64.48 33.44 12.14
N ILE A 1055 -65.49 33.92 12.89
CA ILE A 1055 -66.89 33.87 12.50
C ILE A 1055 -67.10 34.60 11.16
N SER A 1056 -66.57 35.82 11.02
CA SER A 1056 -66.66 36.61 9.79
C SER A 1056 -66.02 35.89 8.60
N ARG A 1057 -64.87 35.22 8.78
CA ARG A 1057 -64.17 34.47 7.73
C ARG A 1057 -64.95 33.23 7.26
N ILE A 1058 -65.64 32.54 8.17
CA ILE A 1058 -66.57 31.45 7.80
C ILE A 1058 -67.78 32.00 7.05
N GLN A 1059 -68.34 33.12 7.50
CA GLN A 1059 -69.50 33.77 6.87
C GLN A 1059 -69.19 34.27 5.45
N ASP A 1060 -68.00 34.83 5.22
CA ASP A 1060 -67.56 35.25 3.89
C ASP A 1060 -67.36 34.06 2.93
N ARG A 1061 -66.74 32.95 3.39
CA ARG A 1061 -66.72 31.70 2.59
C ARG A 1061 -68.10 31.12 2.34
N ARG A 1062 -69.03 31.23 3.30
CA ARG A 1062 -70.43 30.80 3.15
C ARG A 1062 -71.16 31.61 2.07
N SER A 1063 -70.77 32.86 1.83
CA SER A 1063 -71.31 33.68 0.74
C SER A 1063 -70.80 33.26 -0.65
N ASN A 1064 -69.65 32.58 -0.73
CA ASN A 1064 -68.96 32.22 -1.98
C ASN A 1064 -69.01 30.72 -2.35
N ALA A 1065 -69.38 29.79 -1.45
CA ALA A 1065 -69.34 28.34 -1.69
C ALA A 1065 -70.74 27.71 -1.87
N VAL A 1066 -70.98 27.10 -3.04
CA VAL A 1066 -72.29 26.55 -3.49
C VAL A 1066 -72.58 25.11 -2.97
N SER A 1067 -71.72 24.46 -2.18
CA SER A 1067 -71.91 23.05 -1.77
C SER A 1067 -72.34 22.88 -0.30
N THR A 1068 -73.50 22.25 -0.08
CA THR A 1068 -74.34 22.31 1.13
C THR A 1068 -74.14 21.23 2.21
N GLN A 1069 -73.22 20.26 2.08
CA GLN A 1069 -73.20 19.11 3.02
C GLN A 1069 -72.13 19.09 4.13
N LYS A 1070 -71.10 19.96 4.12
CA LYS A 1070 -70.13 20.09 5.24
C LYS A 1070 -70.50 21.17 6.29
N LEU A 1071 -71.69 21.78 6.18
CA LEU A 1071 -72.09 22.98 6.95
C LEU A 1071 -72.72 22.72 8.34
N SER A 1072 -73.22 21.51 8.65
CA SER A 1072 -73.96 21.27 9.90
C SER A 1072 -73.08 21.31 11.17
N LYS A 1073 -71.87 20.71 11.12
CA LYS A 1073 -70.90 20.76 12.24
C LYS A 1073 -70.37 22.18 12.50
N ASN A 1074 -70.27 23.02 11.46
CA ASN A 1074 -69.78 24.39 11.59
C ASN A 1074 -70.79 25.31 12.30
N ASN A 1075 -72.09 25.10 12.08
CA ASN A 1075 -73.12 25.94 12.70
C ASN A 1075 -73.17 25.79 14.23
N ILE A 1076 -72.95 24.57 14.75
CA ILE A 1076 -72.87 24.30 16.20
C ILE A 1076 -71.68 25.05 16.81
N ILE A 1077 -70.49 24.94 16.19
CA ILE A 1077 -69.29 25.65 16.62
C ILE A 1077 -69.48 27.17 16.58
N LEU A 1078 -70.13 27.71 15.54
CA LEU A 1078 -70.43 29.15 15.45
C LEU A 1078 -71.36 29.62 16.58
N ALA A 1079 -72.41 28.84 16.88
CA ALA A 1079 -73.34 29.16 17.96
C ALA A 1079 -72.64 29.16 19.33
N GLU A 1080 -71.77 28.19 19.59
CA GLU A 1080 -70.93 28.15 20.80
C GLU A 1080 -70.01 29.38 20.90
N LEU A 1081 -69.34 29.77 19.82
CA LEU A 1081 -68.46 30.95 19.80
C LEU A 1081 -69.22 32.25 20.06
N TYR A 1082 -70.40 32.44 19.48
CA TYR A 1082 -71.26 33.60 19.75
C TYR A 1082 -71.71 33.65 21.22
N LEU A 1083 -72.04 32.51 21.83
CA LEU A 1083 -72.38 32.43 23.25
C LEU A 1083 -71.20 32.81 24.14
N ILE A 1084 -69.99 32.33 23.81
CA ILE A 1084 -68.76 32.70 24.51
C ILE A 1084 -68.52 34.22 24.44
N ILE A 1085 -68.61 34.81 23.25
CA ILE A 1085 -68.46 36.26 23.04
C ILE A 1085 -69.52 37.05 23.84
N MET A 1086 -70.79 36.65 23.78
CA MET A 1086 -71.86 37.35 24.51
C MET A 1086 -71.68 37.26 26.02
N ASN A 1087 -71.28 36.10 26.55
CA ASN A 1087 -71.03 35.91 27.97
C ASN A 1087 -69.85 36.76 28.45
N LEU A 1088 -68.78 36.86 27.65
CA LEU A 1088 -67.58 37.62 27.99
C LEU A 1088 -67.76 39.14 27.81
N LEU A 1089 -68.63 39.59 26.91
CA LEU A 1089 -69.04 41.01 26.85
C LEU A 1089 -69.93 41.40 28.02
N CYS A 1090 -70.74 40.46 28.54
CA CYS A 1090 -71.57 40.69 29.72
C CYS A 1090 -70.76 40.77 31.03
N THR A 1091 -69.51 40.30 31.06
CA THR A 1091 -68.63 40.46 32.23
C THR A 1091 -68.05 41.88 32.37
N LEU A 1092 -68.22 42.75 31.37
CA LEU A 1092 -67.89 44.18 31.45
C LEU A 1092 -69.02 44.93 32.20
N SER A 1093 -68.64 45.69 33.23
CA SER A 1093 -69.57 46.33 34.19
C SER A 1093 -70.42 47.46 33.60
N GLU A 1094 -69.93 48.12 32.55
CA GLU A 1094 -70.60 49.26 31.92
C GLU A 1094 -71.28 48.83 30.60
N GLU A 1095 -72.52 49.28 30.35
CA GLU A 1095 -73.28 48.90 29.15
C GLU A 1095 -72.73 49.53 27.87
N ASP A 1096 -72.20 50.76 27.95
CA ASP A 1096 -71.62 51.51 26.83
C ASP A 1096 -70.32 50.90 26.31
N ASP A 1097 -69.70 50.03 27.11
CA ASP A 1097 -68.42 49.39 26.85
C ASP A 1097 -68.55 48.00 26.19
N ARG A 1098 -69.78 47.54 25.93
CA ARG A 1098 -70.11 46.21 25.37
C ARG A 1098 -70.19 46.22 23.85
N TRP A 1099 -69.07 46.49 23.20
CA TRP A 1099 -68.93 46.48 21.75
C TRP A 1099 -67.66 45.74 21.29
N ILE A 1100 -67.61 45.36 20.02
CA ILE A 1100 -66.42 44.78 19.37
C ILE A 1100 -66.13 45.46 18.04
N LEU A 1101 -64.85 45.54 17.63
CA LEU A 1101 -64.47 45.96 16.28
C LEU A 1101 -64.54 44.78 15.31
N SER A 1102 -65.44 44.90 14.33
CA SER A 1102 -65.45 44.02 13.16
C SER A 1102 -64.56 44.62 12.08
N PHE A 1103 -63.43 43.96 11.83
CA PHE A 1103 -62.50 44.36 10.77
C PHE A 1103 -62.99 43.86 9.42
N ALA A 1104 -62.83 44.69 8.39
CA ALA A 1104 -63.21 44.31 7.03
C ALA A 1104 -62.25 43.25 6.45
N LEU A 1105 -62.79 42.26 5.75
CA LEU A 1105 -62.02 41.15 5.16
C LEU A 1105 -61.45 41.48 3.77
N LYS A 1106 -61.87 42.59 3.15
CA LYS A 1106 -61.42 43.06 1.83
C LYS A 1106 -60.71 44.40 1.95
N ALA A 1107 -59.58 44.58 1.24
CA ALA A 1107 -58.84 45.83 1.24
C ALA A 1107 -59.71 46.98 0.68
N GLY A 1108 -60.05 47.97 1.52
CA GLY A 1108 -60.82 49.17 1.15
C GLY A 1108 -62.17 49.37 1.86
N GLU A 1109 -62.63 48.42 2.67
CA GLU A 1109 -63.84 48.57 3.49
C GLU A 1109 -63.52 49.10 4.91
N PRO A 1110 -64.29 50.04 5.48
CA PRO A 1110 -64.02 50.57 6.82
C PRO A 1110 -64.41 49.58 7.92
N ASN A 1111 -63.59 49.48 8.97
CA ASN A 1111 -63.89 48.69 10.18
C ASN A 1111 -65.21 49.17 10.81
N ARG A 1112 -66.11 48.26 11.17
CA ARG A 1112 -67.42 48.57 11.76
C ARG A 1112 -67.47 48.16 13.23
N LEU A 1113 -67.95 49.06 14.09
CA LEU A 1113 -68.20 48.78 15.51
C LEU A 1113 -69.55 48.06 15.64
N LYS A 1114 -69.56 46.90 16.30
CA LYS A 1114 -70.79 46.11 16.51
C LYS A 1114 -71.16 46.07 17.98
N SER A 1115 -72.42 46.38 18.27
CA SER A 1115 -72.96 46.36 19.64
C SER A 1115 -73.47 44.96 20.04
N LEU A 1116 -73.60 44.70 21.35
CA LEU A 1116 -74.17 43.46 21.88
C LEU A 1116 -75.56 43.13 21.30
N ALA A 1117 -76.38 44.15 20.99
CA ALA A 1117 -77.70 43.96 20.39
C ALA A 1117 -77.61 43.38 18.97
N GLU A 1118 -76.66 43.85 18.17
CA GLU A 1118 -76.41 43.35 16.82
C GLU A 1118 -75.86 41.92 16.83
N LEU A 1119 -74.94 41.60 17.73
CA LEU A 1119 -74.44 40.23 17.90
C LEU A 1119 -75.54 39.24 18.29
N LYS A 1120 -76.49 39.65 19.14
CA LYS A 1120 -77.68 38.85 19.49
C LYS A 1120 -78.58 38.59 18.28
N THR A 1121 -78.66 39.54 17.34
CA THR A 1121 -79.43 39.35 16.09
C THR A 1121 -78.74 38.38 15.14
N GLU A 1122 -77.41 38.47 14.98
CA GLU A 1122 -76.62 37.53 14.17
C GLU A 1122 -76.68 36.11 14.73
N TYR A 1123 -76.55 35.96 16.06
CA TYR A 1123 -76.70 34.67 16.74
C TYR A 1123 -78.08 34.04 16.49
N LYS A 1124 -79.16 34.84 16.57
CA LYS A 1124 -80.53 34.39 16.23
C LYS A 1124 -80.64 33.96 14.77
N ALA A 1125 -79.94 34.63 13.85
CA ALA A 1125 -79.91 34.25 12.43
C ALA A 1125 -79.18 32.91 12.20
N VAL A 1126 -78.05 32.69 12.88
CA VAL A 1126 -77.33 31.40 12.85
C VAL A 1126 -78.20 30.26 13.39
N LEU A 1127 -78.89 30.48 14.53
CA LEU A 1127 -79.84 29.50 15.10
C LEU A 1127 -81.01 29.17 14.18
N ARG A 1128 -81.57 30.15 13.46
CA ARG A 1128 -82.61 29.92 12.45
C ARG A 1128 -82.08 29.06 11.30
N SER A 1129 -80.89 29.38 10.79
CA SER A 1129 -80.25 28.57 9.74
C SER A 1129 -79.85 27.15 10.18
N MET A 1130 -79.72 26.92 11.50
CA MET A 1130 -79.51 25.58 12.07
C MET A 1130 -80.81 24.77 12.09
N LYS A 1131 -81.95 25.41 12.44
CA LYS A 1131 -83.28 24.81 12.40
C LYS A 1131 -83.74 24.42 10.98
N GLU A 1132 -83.22 25.05 9.94
CA GLU A 1132 -83.56 24.74 8.54
C GLU A 1132 -82.78 23.54 7.97
N VAL A 1133 -81.72 23.07 8.63
CA VAL A 1133 -80.81 22.00 8.13
C VAL A 1133 -80.94 20.69 8.91
N LEU A 1134 -81.54 20.70 10.11
CA LEU A 1134 -81.91 19.50 10.86
C LEU A 1134 -83.38 19.15 10.52
N PRO A 1135 -83.69 17.96 9.99
CA PRO A 1135 -85.07 17.49 9.96
C PRO A 1135 -85.64 17.30 11.37
#